data_AF-A0A927XY30-F1
#
_entry.id   AF-A0A927XY30-F1
#
_cell.length_a   1.000
_cell.length_b   1.000
_cell.length_c   1.000
_cell.angle_alpha   90.00
_cell.angle_beta   90.00
_cell.angle_gamma   90.00
#
_symmetry.space_group_name_H-M   'P 1'
#
loop_
_entity.id
_entity.type
_entity.pdbx_description
1 polymer ?
#
loop_
_entity_poly.entity_id
_entity_poly.type
_entity_poly.pdbx_seq_one_letter_code
_entity_poly.pdbx_strand_id
1 'polypeptide(L)'
;MRNIMGYSTEEMALRTQVSESTYVEYENGQVDLPFSFIHKCALAFGIGLTDLLEGSSAHLSNYTVTRKDNGITTAKERGIRIQNLAPMFRQKIGEPYWVRYDYLPEQQDKPIQLATHAGQEFDLILKGSLKVQIGEQVEVLHEGDSIYYDSATPHGMIAVDGEECLFLAMVLHGKSNVAPEVQEKHVPISDTDEELCCKKFINTVEDENGSLVSIDFTNEDQFNFGFDIVDAVARKDPDKLAMLHVSRRKEERRFTFKDMKDLSNQTANYLTSLGVKKGDRVMLVLKRHWQFWPAMTALCKLGAIAIPATNQLLAHDFEYRFQAAGISAILCTADGDVARQVDLAAETSPTLKTKVLVGGSREGWRDYDNEFGLFSRRYLRTEDTPCGDEPMLMFFTSGTTGYPKIATHSFKYPLGHYITAKYWHCVHRNGLHFTISDTGWGKALWGKYYGQWLCEGGVFTYDFDRFDAADILPMFGKHRITTFCAPPTMYRMMIKEDLTKYDFSSVVRATTAGEALNPEVYYQFEKLTGLQLIEGFGQTETTLSICNLVGHAHKVGSMGKASPLYDIQLLDPDGNPVAPGQSGEICIKTSEKVPCGLFLGYYRDEEKTAAVLHDGWYHTGDVAWKDEQGYFWYVSRVDDVIKSSGYRIGPFEIESVIMELPYVLECGVTGAPDEVRGQVVKACIVLTKGTEGTDELKKDIQNYVKQHTAPYKYPRIVEFRDELPKTISGKIQRNKL
;
A
#
# COMPACT_ATOMS: atom_id res chain seq x y z
N MET A 1 -2.00 30.26 -27.09
CA MET A 1 -3.35 30.07 -26.51
C MET A 1 -4.23 31.31 -26.58
N ARG A 2 -3.91 32.46 -25.94
CA ARG A 2 -4.79 33.65 -25.92
C ARG A 2 -5.41 34.01 -27.28
N ASN A 3 -4.60 34.22 -28.31
CA ASN A 3 -5.06 34.56 -29.67
C ASN A 3 -5.92 33.47 -30.34
N ILE A 4 -5.84 32.21 -29.89
CA ILE A 4 -6.66 31.08 -30.38
C ILE A 4 -8.03 31.09 -29.70
N MET A 5 -8.07 31.46 -28.41
CA MET A 5 -9.30 31.63 -27.62
C MET A 5 -9.99 33.00 -27.84
N GLY A 6 -9.44 33.84 -28.72
CA GLY A 6 -10.02 35.15 -29.10
C GLY A 6 -9.88 36.28 -28.07
N TYR A 7 -9.33 36.05 -26.88
CA TYR A 7 -9.30 37.06 -25.81
C TYR A 7 -8.30 38.20 -26.06
N SER A 8 -8.70 39.40 -25.64
CA SER A 8 -7.81 40.56 -25.49
C SER A 8 -6.81 40.38 -24.33
N THR A 9 -5.76 41.22 -24.33
CA THR A 9 -4.79 41.32 -23.22
C THR A 9 -5.46 41.78 -21.93
N GLU A 10 -6.36 42.77 -21.99
CA GLU A 10 -7.12 43.29 -20.85
C GLU A 10 -8.02 42.22 -20.21
N GLU A 11 -8.77 41.45 -21.01
CA GLU A 11 -9.57 40.31 -20.51
C GLU A 11 -8.72 39.23 -19.84
N MET A 12 -7.56 38.90 -20.42
CA MET A 12 -6.70 37.88 -19.83
C MET A 12 -5.96 38.38 -18.59
N ALA A 13 -5.64 39.68 -18.51
CA ALA A 13 -5.17 40.31 -17.29
C ALA A 13 -6.21 40.21 -16.18
N LEU A 14 -7.49 40.49 -16.49
CA LEU A 14 -8.61 40.33 -15.56
C LEU A 14 -8.80 38.86 -15.12
N ARG A 15 -8.78 37.91 -16.06
CA ARG A 15 -8.91 36.45 -15.79
C ARG A 15 -7.76 35.90 -14.97
N THR A 16 -6.53 36.38 -15.18
CA THR A 16 -5.35 36.04 -14.36
C THR A 16 -5.21 36.89 -13.10
N GLN A 17 -6.04 37.93 -12.95
CA GLN A 17 -6.10 38.86 -11.82
C GLN A 17 -4.76 39.59 -11.60
N VAL A 18 -4.19 40.12 -12.67
CA VAL A 18 -3.00 40.98 -12.68
C VAL A 18 -3.29 42.26 -13.48
N SER A 19 -2.41 43.27 -13.43
CA SER A 19 -2.56 44.45 -14.30
C SER A 19 -2.28 44.11 -15.76
N GLU A 20 -2.85 44.85 -16.72
CA GLU A 20 -2.62 44.54 -18.15
C GLU A 20 -1.13 44.64 -18.54
N SER A 21 -0.40 45.63 -18.03
CA SER A 21 1.07 45.70 -18.22
C SER A 21 1.75 44.43 -17.71
N THR A 22 1.37 43.94 -16.53
CA THR A 22 1.93 42.70 -15.96
C THR A 22 1.51 41.46 -16.77
N TYR A 23 0.30 41.43 -17.32
CA TYR A 23 -0.13 40.35 -18.22
C TYR A 23 0.73 40.32 -19.49
N VAL A 24 0.98 41.49 -20.09
CA VAL A 24 1.79 41.63 -21.30
C VAL A 24 3.27 41.30 -21.03
N GLU A 25 3.82 41.67 -19.88
CA GLU A 25 5.16 41.27 -19.44
C GLU A 25 5.30 39.74 -19.30
N TYR A 26 4.29 39.07 -18.72
CA TYR A 26 4.23 37.61 -18.62
C TYR A 26 4.02 36.93 -19.99
N GLU A 27 3.06 37.39 -20.82
CA GLU A 27 2.79 36.77 -22.13
C GLU A 27 3.99 36.87 -23.09
N ASN A 28 4.78 37.94 -23.00
CA ASN A 28 6.01 38.10 -23.76
C ASN A 28 7.25 37.46 -23.09
N GLY A 29 7.09 36.80 -21.94
CA GLY A 29 8.17 36.09 -21.25
C GLY A 29 9.31 37.00 -20.74
N GLN A 30 9.04 38.26 -20.41
CA GLN A 30 10.06 39.21 -19.93
C GLN A 30 10.38 39.07 -18.44
N VAL A 31 9.55 38.33 -17.69
CA VAL A 31 9.70 37.99 -16.27
C VAL A 31 9.16 36.57 -16.02
N ASP A 32 9.69 35.90 -14.99
CA ASP A 32 9.29 34.53 -14.64
C ASP A 32 7.79 34.40 -14.33
N LEU A 33 7.14 33.37 -14.87
CA LEU A 33 5.70 33.13 -14.73
C LEU A 33 5.34 32.54 -13.36
N PRO A 34 4.55 33.22 -12.51
CA PRO A 34 4.07 32.64 -11.26
C PRO A 34 3.15 31.45 -11.52
N PHE A 35 3.23 30.39 -10.71
CA PHE A 35 2.33 29.24 -10.82
C PHE A 35 0.84 29.64 -10.82
N SER A 36 0.47 30.64 -10.01
CA SER A 36 -0.89 31.19 -9.96
C SER A 36 -1.32 31.92 -11.25
N PHE A 37 -0.38 32.42 -12.05
CA PHE A 37 -0.64 32.96 -13.39
C PHE A 37 -0.83 31.82 -14.39
N ILE A 38 0.08 30.85 -14.45
CA ILE A 38 0.00 29.71 -15.38
C ILE A 38 -1.28 28.90 -15.12
N HIS A 39 -1.62 28.65 -13.85
CA HIS A 39 -2.86 27.97 -13.46
C HIS A 39 -4.12 28.74 -13.89
N LYS A 40 -4.16 30.07 -13.73
CA LYS A 40 -5.28 30.88 -14.22
C LYS A 40 -5.32 30.98 -15.75
N CYS A 41 -4.18 30.89 -16.44
CA CYS A 41 -4.14 30.71 -17.89
C CYS A 41 -4.73 29.35 -18.29
N ALA A 42 -4.38 28.25 -17.63
CA ALA A 42 -4.97 26.93 -17.87
C ALA A 42 -6.50 26.95 -17.67
N LEU A 43 -6.97 27.53 -16.56
CA LEU A 43 -8.39 27.75 -16.29
C LEU A 43 -9.08 28.63 -17.36
N ALA A 44 -8.44 29.72 -17.77
CA ALA A 44 -8.98 30.62 -18.79
C ALA A 44 -9.01 29.99 -20.19
N PHE A 45 -8.11 29.06 -20.49
CA PHE A 45 -8.04 28.34 -21.77
C PHE A 45 -8.80 27.00 -21.76
N GLY A 46 -9.37 26.58 -20.63
CA GLY A 46 -10.18 25.37 -20.51
C GLY A 46 -9.40 24.05 -20.65
N ILE A 47 -8.10 24.04 -20.39
CA ILE A 47 -7.24 22.85 -20.51
C ILE A 47 -6.54 22.51 -19.19
N GLY A 48 -6.11 21.26 -19.03
CA GLY A 48 -5.33 20.85 -17.87
C GLY A 48 -4.04 21.65 -17.74
N LEU A 49 -3.55 21.85 -16.51
CA LEU A 49 -2.30 22.57 -16.28
C LEU A 49 -1.11 21.82 -16.91
N THR A 50 -1.10 20.49 -16.84
CA THR A 50 -0.15 19.64 -17.59
C THR A 50 -0.41 19.68 -19.09
N ASP A 51 -1.67 19.65 -19.56
CA ASP A 51 -1.99 19.81 -21.00
C ASP A 51 -1.40 21.12 -21.58
N LEU A 52 -1.43 22.23 -20.82
CA LEU A 52 -0.82 23.53 -21.16
C LEU A 52 0.72 23.52 -21.16
N LEU A 53 1.34 22.56 -20.46
CA LEU A 53 2.80 22.42 -20.31
C LEU A 53 3.40 21.33 -21.24
N GLU A 54 2.59 20.36 -21.71
CA GLU A 54 3.07 19.10 -22.33
C GLU A 54 2.50 18.82 -23.75
N GLY A 55 1.19 18.99 -23.97
CA GLY A 55 0.59 19.11 -25.31
C GLY A 55 0.38 17.87 -26.24
N SER A 56 0.10 16.64 -25.77
CA SER A 56 -0.21 15.49 -26.70
C SER A 56 -1.04 14.29 -26.13
N SER A 57 -1.59 13.41 -27.00
CA SER A 57 -2.46 12.22 -26.73
C SER A 57 -2.81 11.47 -28.07
N ALA A 58 -3.28 10.21 -28.26
CA ALA A 58 -3.21 8.86 -27.62
C ALA A 58 -3.70 7.75 -28.62
N HIS A 59 -3.64 6.43 -28.32
CA HIS A 59 -3.81 5.30 -29.31
C HIS A 59 -4.63 4.04 -28.86
N LEU A 60 -4.83 3.06 -29.77
CA LEU A 60 -5.83 1.94 -29.75
C LEU A 60 -5.26 0.57 -30.25
N SER A 61 -5.94 -0.58 -30.03
CA SER A 61 -5.32 -1.93 -30.25
C SER A 61 -6.10 -3.14 -30.87
N ASN A 62 -7.45 -3.24 -30.89
CA ASN A 62 -8.16 -4.40 -31.51
C ASN A 62 -9.64 -4.10 -31.90
N TYR A 63 -10.42 -5.07 -32.41
CA TYR A 63 -11.79 -4.87 -32.96
C TYR A 63 -12.90 -5.82 -32.43
N THR A 64 -14.16 -5.52 -32.77
CA THR A 64 -15.36 -6.37 -32.56
C THR A 64 -16.43 -6.01 -33.59
N VAL A 65 -17.38 -6.92 -33.86
CA VAL A 65 -18.47 -6.71 -34.83
C VAL A 65 -19.84 -6.98 -34.21
N THR A 66 -20.62 -5.93 -33.98
CA THR A 66 -22.05 -6.03 -33.66
C THR A 66 -22.87 -6.04 -34.94
N ARG A 67 -23.88 -6.91 -35.01
CA ARG A 67 -24.80 -7.00 -36.17
C ARG A 67 -26.11 -6.27 -35.87
N LYS A 68 -26.84 -5.90 -36.93
CA LYS A 68 -28.17 -5.25 -36.83
C LYS A 68 -29.09 -5.98 -35.84
N ASP A 69 -29.85 -5.21 -35.07
CA ASP A 69 -30.75 -5.62 -33.99
C ASP A 69 -30.12 -6.33 -32.77
N ASN A 70 -28.89 -6.87 -32.88
CA ASN A 70 -28.17 -7.57 -31.80
C ASN A 70 -27.41 -6.65 -30.81
N GLY A 71 -27.54 -5.32 -30.92
CA GLY A 71 -26.99 -4.39 -29.91
C GLY A 71 -27.73 -4.48 -28.58
N ILE A 72 -27.03 -4.35 -27.45
CA ILE A 72 -27.69 -4.43 -26.12
C ILE A 72 -28.55 -3.18 -25.93
N THR A 73 -29.86 -3.38 -25.70
CA THR A 73 -30.80 -2.27 -25.48
C THR A 73 -30.55 -1.66 -24.12
N THR A 74 -30.07 -0.41 -24.08
CA THR A 74 -29.72 0.31 -22.83
C THR A 74 -30.87 1.17 -22.31
N ALA A 75 -31.72 1.68 -23.21
CA ALA A 75 -32.96 2.37 -22.85
C ALA A 75 -34.08 2.00 -23.82
N LYS A 76 -35.31 1.94 -23.29
CA LYS A 76 -36.53 1.66 -24.07
C LYS A 76 -37.72 2.36 -23.41
N GLU A 77 -38.14 3.47 -24.01
CA GLU A 77 -39.29 4.26 -23.57
C GLU A 77 -40.39 4.27 -24.64
N ARG A 78 -41.49 5.00 -24.40
CA ARG A 78 -42.58 5.12 -25.38
C ARG A 78 -42.12 6.00 -26.54
N GLY A 79 -41.73 5.36 -27.64
CA GLY A 79 -41.26 6.03 -28.86
C GLY A 79 -39.75 6.09 -29.02
N ILE A 80 -38.96 5.58 -28.06
CA ILE A 80 -37.49 5.68 -28.08
C ILE A 80 -36.86 4.30 -27.82
N ARG A 81 -35.93 3.88 -28.69
CA ARG A 81 -35.12 2.66 -28.53
C ARG A 81 -33.64 3.00 -28.76
N ILE A 82 -32.81 2.76 -27.75
CA ILE A 82 -31.34 2.96 -27.79
C ILE A 82 -30.64 1.60 -27.61
N GLN A 83 -29.72 1.26 -28.50
CA GLN A 83 -28.92 0.03 -28.44
C GLN A 83 -27.42 0.33 -28.50
N ASN A 84 -26.65 -0.05 -27.47
CA ASN A 84 -25.19 0.07 -27.50
C ASN A 84 -24.60 -0.92 -28.51
N LEU A 85 -23.75 -0.40 -29.41
CA LEU A 85 -23.14 -1.15 -30.52
C LEU A 85 -21.76 -1.73 -30.19
N ALA A 86 -21.17 -1.40 -29.04
CA ALA A 86 -19.92 -1.98 -28.58
C ALA A 86 -19.92 -2.28 -27.06
N PRO A 87 -20.94 -2.98 -26.51
CA PRO A 87 -21.13 -3.11 -25.06
C PRO A 87 -20.08 -4.01 -24.38
N MET A 88 -19.40 -4.85 -25.16
CA MET A 88 -18.33 -5.72 -24.68
C MET A 88 -16.94 -5.06 -24.67
N PHE A 89 -16.79 -3.90 -25.32
CA PHE A 89 -15.55 -3.12 -25.29
C PHE A 89 -15.46 -2.28 -24.01
N ARG A 90 -14.25 -2.13 -23.47
CA ARG A 90 -13.93 -1.30 -22.30
C ARG A 90 -12.94 -0.20 -22.68
N GLN A 91 -12.80 0.82 -21.84
CA GLN A 91 -11.90 1.97 -22.02
C GLN A 91 -12.01 2.63 -23.42
N LYS A 92 -13.23 2.71 -23.96
CA LYS A 92 -13.48 3.36 -25.26
C LYS A 92 -13.33 4.88 -25.14
N ILE A 93 -12.77 5.50 -26.17
CA ILE A 93 -12.76 6.97 -26.33
C ILE A 93 -14.20 7.50 -26.51
N GLY A 94 -15.11 6.68 -27.08
CA GLY A 94 -16.55 6.93 -27.04
C GLY A 94 -17.41 5.68 -27.26
N GLU A 95 -18.67 5.75 -26.83
CA GLU A 95 -19.65 4.67 -26.96
C GLU A 95 -20.57 4.88 -28.19
N PRO A 96 -20.53 3.96 -29.18
CA PRO A 96 -21.46 3.99 -30.30
C PRO A 96 -22.83 3.41 -29.91
N TYR A 97 -23.89 4.11 -30.27
CA TYR A 97 -25.28 3.70 -30.07
C TYR A 97 -26.08 3.75 -31.39
N TRP A 98 -26.87 2.72 -31.63
CA TRP A 98 -27.93 2.76 -32.63
C TRP A 98 -29.21 3.29 -31.99
N VAL A 99 -29.77 4.35 -32.55
CA VAL A 99 -30.90 5.07 -31.96
C VAL A 99 -32.07 5.15 -32.94
N ARG A 100 -33.29 4.99 -32.39
CA ARG A 100 -34.56 5.12 -33.09
C ARG A 100 -35.50 6.02 -32.28
N TYR A 101 -36.05 7.03 -32.92
CA TYR A 101 -37.17 7.85 -32.42
C TYR A 101 -38.38 7.65 -33.34
N ASP A 102 -39.51 7.23 -32.77
CA ASP A 102 -40.80 7.15 -33.46
C ASP A 102 -41.40 8.56 -33.59
N TYR A 103 -42.00 8.88 -34.73
CA TYR A 103 -42.72 10.16 -34.89
C TYR A 103 -43.98 10.19 -34.02
N LEU A 104 -44.09 11.22 -33.18
CA LEU A 104 -45.26 11.50 -32.34
C LEU A 104 -45.81 12.88 -32.72
N PRO A 105 -46.97 12.97 -33.42
CA PRO A 105 -47.55 14.24 -33.85
C PRO A 105 -47.74 15.22 -32.70
N GLU A 106 -48.04 14.73 -31.49
CA GLU A 106 -48.21 15.54 -30.30
C GLU A 106 -46.91 16.12 -29.73
N GLN A 107 -45.73 15.85 -30.30
CA GLN A 107 -44.44 16.38 -29.85
C GLN A 107 -43.83 17.44 -30.78
N GLN A 108 -44.10 17.40 -32.09
CA GLN A 108 -43.44 18.30 -33.07
C GLN A 108 -43.55 19.79 -32.72
N ASP A 109 -44.72 20.21 -32.23
CA ASP A 109 -45.05 21.58 -31.84
C ASP A 109 -44.83 21.90 -30.34
N LYS A 110 -44.24 20.98 -29.57
CA LYS A 110 -43.96 21.18 -28.13
C LYS A 110 -42.48 21.51 -27.87
N PRO A 111 -42.17 22.14 -26.72
CA PRO A 111 -40.80 22.23 -26.22
C PRO A 111 -40.20 20.83 -26.06
N ILE A 112 -38.94 20.69 -26.47
CA ILE A 112 -38.18 19.44 -26.35
C ILE A 112 -37.75 19.27 -24.89
N GLN A 113 -37.86 18.05 -24.35
CA GLN A 113 -37.34 17.74 -23.02
C GLN A 113 -35.82 17.60 -23.10
N LEU A 114 -35.10 18.38 -22.29
CA LEU A 114 -33.63 18.42 -22.28
C LEU A 114 -33.03 17.57 -21.16
N ALA A 115 -31.89 16.96 -21.45
CA ALA A 115 -31.04 16.20 -20.53
C ALA A 115 -29.60 16.76 -20.56
N THR A 116 -28.73 16.25 -19.67
CA THR A 116 -27.29 16.57 -19.64
C THR A 116 -26.49 15.36 -19.18
N HIS A 117 -25.28 15.17 -19.73
CA HIS A 117 -24.27 14.25 -19.19
C HIS A 117 -22.85 14.68 -19.58
N ALA A 118 -21.87 14.34 -18.75
CA ALA A 118 -20.48 14.71 -18.99
C ALA A 118 -19.89 13.96 -20.20
N GLY A 119 -19.46 14.70 -21.21
CA GLY A 119 -18.91 14.16 -22.45
C GLY A 119 -19.22 15.05 -23.65
N GLN A 120 -18.93 14.54 -24.83
CA GLN A 120 -19.34 15.15 -26.11
C GLN A 120 -20.06 14.09 -26.93
N GLU A 121 -20.94 14.49 -27.83
CA GLU A 121 -21.75 13.54 -28.61
C GLU A 121 -21.79 13.95 -30.08
N PHE A 122 -21.68 12.94 -30.94
CA PHE A 122 -21.79 13.06 -32.39
C PHE A 122 -22.95 12.20 -32.88
N ASP A 123 -23.93 12.83 -33.52
CA ASP A 123 -25.08 12.18 -34.15
C ASP A 123 -24.96 12.25 -35.67
N LEU A 124 -25.24 11.14 -36.36
CA LEU A 124 -25.32 11.04 -37.82
C LEU A 124 -26.68 10.45 -38.22
N ILE A 125 -27.47 11.22 -38.97
CA ILE A 125 -28.83 10.81 -39.38
C ILE A 125 -28.75 9.81 -40.54
N LEU A 126 -29.33 8.63 -40.33
CA LEU A 126 -29.32 7.50 -41.27
C LEU A 126 -30.65 7.30 -42.01
N LYS A 127 -31.75 7.87 -41.49
CA LYS A 127 -33.05 8.00 -42.16
C LYS A 127 -33.94 9.00 -41.42
N GLY A 128 -34.73 9.78 -42.17
CA GLY A 128 -35.78 10.66 -41.63
C GLY A 128 -35.27 12.03 -41.17
N SER A 129 -36.10 12.76 -40.42
CA SER A 129 -35.78 14.09 -39.88
C SER A 129 -35.69 14.08 -38.36
N LEU A 130 -34.62 14.65 -37.80
CA LEU A 130 -34.42 14.84 -36.36
C LEU A 130 -34.36 16.33 -36.03
N LYS A 131 -35.31 16.80 -35.21
CA LYS A 131 -35.28 18.14 -34.64
C LYS A 131 -34.51 18.08 -33.32
N VAL A 132 -33.34 18.71 -33.27
CA VAL A 132 -32.42 18.71 -32.12
C VAL A 132 -32.42 20.09 -31.49
N GLN A 133 -32.49 20.15 -30.17
CA GLN A 133 -32.27 21.37 -29.38
C GLN A 133 -31.01 21.19 -28.53
N ILE A 134 -30.10 22.16 -28.58
CA ILE A 134 -28.88 22.23 -27.76
C ILE A 134 -28.84 23.64 -27.15
N GLY A 135 -29.08 23.72 -25.83
CA GLY A 135 -29.28 24.98 -25.12
C GLY A 135 -30.49 25.74 -25.67
N GLU A 136 -30.23 26.93 -26.21
CA GLU A 136 -31.25 27.80 -26.84
C GLU A 136 -31.37 27.60 -28.36
N GLN A 137 -30.43 26.88 -29.00
CA GLN A 137 -30.46 26.67 -30.45
C GLN A 137 -31.23 25.40 -30.82
N VAL A 138 -31.97 25.46 -31.93
CA VAL A 138 -32.83 24.39 -32.44
C VAL A 138 -32.59 24.25 -33.94
N GLU A 139 -32.18 23.05 -34.37
CA GLU A 139 -31.90 22.71 -35.76
C GLU A 139 -32.73 21.50 -36.20
N VAL A 140 -32.89 21.33 -37.52
CA VAL A 140 -33.55 20.15 -38.12
C VAL A 140 -32.58 19.48 -39.08
N LEU A 141 -32.20 18.24 -38.74
CA LEU A 141 -31.23 17.41 -39.44
C LEU A 141 -31.96 16.35 -40.27
N HIS A 142 -31.52 16.11 -41.50
CA HIS A 142 -32.11 15.18 -42.45
C HIS A 142 -31.14 14.04 -42.77
N GLU A 143 -31.57 13.03 -43.55
CA GLU A 143 -30.72 11.89 -43.93
C GLU A 143 -29.38 12.33 -44.58
N GLY A 144 -28.27 11.98 -43.92
CA GLY A 144 -26.92 12.39 -44.30
C GLY A 144 -26.34 13.56 -43.50
N ASP A 145 -27.17 14.34 -42.80
CA ASP A 145 -26.70 15.40 -41.90
C ASP A 145 -26.11 14.81 -40.61
N SER A 146 -25.23 15.58 -39.96
CA SER A 146 -24.64 15.22 -38.66
C SER A 146 -24.41 16.45 -37.79
N ILE A 147 -24.37 16.24 -36.48
CA ILE A 147 -24.15 17.28 -35.48
C ILE A 147 -23.15 16.79 -34.42
N TYR A 148 -22.37 17.70 -33.85
CA TYR A 148 -21.38 17.41 -32.81
C TYR A 148 -21.49 18.47 -31.71
N TYR A 149 -21.66 18.06 -30.46
CA TYR A 149 -21.96 18.97 -29.35
C TYR A 149 -21.37 18.52 -28.01
N ASP A 150 -21.30 19.44 -27.05
CA ASP A 150 -20.99 19.16 -25.65
C ASP A 150 -22.27 18.73 -24.94
N SER A 151 -22.34 17.46 -24.53
CA SER A 151 -23.51 16.85 -23.88
C SER A 151 -23.76 17.38 -22.46
N ALA A 152 -22.84 18.14 -21.87
CA ALA A 152 -23.08 18.88 -20.64
C ALA A 152 -23.98 20.11 -20.87
N THR A 153 -24.11 20.57 -22.13
CA THR A 153 -25.15 21.52 -22.54
C THR A 153 -26.52 20.84 -22.46
N PRO A 154 -27.57 21.49 -21.90
CA PRO A 154 -28.92 20.95 -21.92
C PRO A 154 -29.40 20.67 -23.34
N HIS A 155 -29.53 19.40 -23.71
CA HIS A 155 -29.81 18.97 -25.08
C HIS A 155 -30.94 17.94 -25.12
N GLY A 156 -31.62 17.85 -26.26
CA GLY A 156 -32.69 16.88 -26.49
C GLY A 156 -33.11 16.85 -27.95
N MET A 157 -33.88 15.85 -28.33
CA MET A 157 -34.17 15.56 -29.74
C MET A 157 -35.53 14.86 -29.91
N ILE A 158 -36.20 15.10 -31.03
CA ILE A 158 -37.44 14.42 -31.45
C ILE A 158 -37.46 14.16 -32.95
N ALA A 159 -38.11 13.08 -33.39
CA ALA A 159 -38.40 12.85 -34.81
C ALA A 159 -39.52 13.81 -35.30
N VAL A 160 -39.41 14.30 -36.53
CA VAL A 160 -40.36 15.25 -37.15
C VAL A 160 -40.70 14.84 -38.60
N ASP A 161 -41.52 15.64 -39.27
CA ASP A 161 -41.91 15.50 -40.69
C ASP A 161 -42.71 14.23 -41.06
N GLY A 162 -43.20 13.50 -40.08
CA GLY A 162 -44.16 12.40 -40.28
C GLY A 162 -43.59 10.99 -40.26
N GLU A 163 -42.27 10.82 -40.22
CA GLU A 163 -41.62 9.50 -40.27
C GLU A 163 -40.72 9.22 -39.05
N GLU A 164 -40.47 7.93 -38.76
CA GLU A 164 -39.46 7.52 -37.78
C GLU A 164 -38.06 8.00 -38.19
N CYS A 165 -37.30 8.50 -37.22
CA CYS A 165 -35.91 8.86 -37.40
C CYS A 165 -34.98 7.76 -36.87
N LEU A 166 -33.94 7.44 -37.65
CA LEU A 166 -32.88 6.50 -37.31
C LEU A 166 -31.54 7.21 -37.41
N PHE A 167 -30.71 7.11 -36.37
CA PHE A 167 -29.39 7.72 -36.34
C PHE A 167 -28.37 6.91 -35.55
N LEU A 168 -27.09 7.19 -35.80
CA LEU A 168 -25.96 6.68 -35.04
C LEU A 168 -25.50 7.80 -34.09
N ALA A 169 -25.57 7.56 -32.78
CA ALA A 169 -25.01 8.44 -31.76
C ALA A 169 -23.64 7.90 -31.30
N MET A 170 -22.72 8.79 -30.92
CA MET A 170 -21.38 8.45 -30.44
C MET A 170 -21.01 9.33 -29.25
N VAL A 171 -21.16 8.81 -28.03
CA VAL A 171 -20.89 9.54 -26.78
C VAL A 171 -19.41 9.40 -26.40
N LEU A 172 -18.63 10.45 -26.63
CA LEU A 172 -17.24 10.57 -26.16
C LEU A 172 -17.23 10.86 -24.66
N HIS A 173 -16.58 10.01 -23.87
CA HIS A 173 -16.45 10.25 -22.43
C HIS A 173 -15.36 11.30 -22.12
N GLY A 174 -15.59 12.15 -21.12
CA GLY A 174 -14.51 12.98 -20.55
C GLY A 174 -13.37 12.11 -19.97
N LYS A 175 -12.13 12.61 -20.01
CA LYS A 175 -10.90 11.89 -19.56
C LYS A 175 -11.15 11.17 -18.22
N SER A 176 -11.03 9.83 -18.22
CA SER A 176 -11.11 9.03 -17.00
C SER A 176 -9.82 9.15 -16.17
N ASN A 177 -9.96 9.21 -14.84
CA ASN A 177 -8.83 9.26 -13.91
C ASN A 177 -8.12 7.89 -13.84
N VAL A 178 -7.24 7.63 -14.80
CA VAL A 178 -6.19 6.61 -14.67
C VAL A 178 -5.00 7.29 -13.99
N ALA A 179 -4.54 6.77 -12.85
CA ALA A 179 -3.34 7.30 -12.19
C ALA A 179 -2.12 7.17 -13.13
N PRO A 180 -1.22 8.18 -13.19
CA PRO A 180 -0.09 8.15 -14.09
C PRO A 180 0.81 6.93 -13.81
N GLU A 181 1.14 6.20 -14.87
CA GLU A 181 2.15 5.15 -14.85
C GLU A 181 3.52 5.83 -14.86
N VAL A 182 4.19 5.81 -13.70
CA VAL A 182 5.46 6.49 -13.50
C VAL A 182 6.57 5.55 -13.90
N GLN A 183 7.41 5.98 -14.85
CA GLN A 183 8.63 5.25 -15.17
C GLN A 183 9.58 5.27 -13.95
N GLU A 184 10.04 4.09 -13.57
CA GLU A 184 11.04 3.93 -12.54
C GLU A 184 12.35 4.60 -12.98
N LYS A 185 12.91 5.46 -12.13
CA LYS A 185 14.26 6.00 -12.35
C LYS A 185 15.25 4.85 -12.20
N HIS A 186 15.89 4.44 -13.30
CA HIS A 186 16.75 3.26 -13.38
C HIS A 186 17.67 3.12 -12.16
N VAL A 187 17.31 2.21 -11.25
CA VAL A 187 18.12 1.85 -10.09
C VAL A 187 19.06 0.74 -10.56
N PRO A 188 20.38 0.99 -10.70
CA PRO A 188 21.29 -0.07 -11.08
C PRO A 188 21.32 -1.13 -9.98
N ILE A 189 20.84 -2.33 -10.31
CA ILE A 189 21.03 -3.52 -9.48
C ILE A 189 22.53 -3.81 -9.51
N SER A 190 23.25 -3.25 -8.55
CA SER A 190 24.71 -3.36 -8.44
C SER A 190 25.10 -4.79 -8.07
N ASP A 191 25.21 -5.65 -9.08
CA ASP A 191 25.82 -6.96 -8.95
C ASP A 191 27.34 -6.82 -8.80
N THR A 192 27.81 -7.13 -7.59
CA THR A 192 29.20 -7.47 -7.35
C THR A 192 29.44 -8.88 -7.88
N ASP A 193 30.57 -9.12 -8.56
CA ASP A 193 31.01 -10.47 -8.98
C ASP A 193 31.14 -11.48 -7.81
N GLU A 194 31.13 -10.99 -6.57
CA GLU A 194 31.19 -11.79 -5.35
C GLU A 194 29.93 -12.65 -5.13
N GLU A 195 30.09 -13.98 -5.22
CA GLU A 195 29.00 -14.94 -5.01
C GLU A 195 28.41 -14.86 -3.58
N LEU A 196 27.13 -14.48 -3.47
CA LEU A 196 26.43 -14.37 -2.18
C LEU A 196 26.23 -15.74 -1.52
N CYS A 197 26.43 -15.85 -0.20
CA CYS A 197 26.24 -17.09 0.55
C CYS A 197 24.82 -17.70 0.44
N CYS A 198 23.82 -16.92 0.00
CA CYS A 198 22.45 -17.40 -0.24
C CYS A 198 22.25 -18.15 -1.57
N LYS A 199 23.15 -18.01 -2.58
CA LYS A 199 22.93 -18.60 -3.92
C LYS A 199 22.76 -20.13 -3.89
N LYS A 200 23.38 -20.82 -2.92
CA LYS A 200 23.19 -22.27 -2.70
C LYS A 200 21.77 -22.69 -2.28
N PHE A 201 20.87 -21.73 -2.03
CA PHE A 201 19.45 -21.97 -1.75
C PHE A 201 18.48 -21.25 -2.69
N ILE A 202 18.95 -20.24 -3.44
CA ILE A 202 18.07 -19.30 -4.16
C ILE A 202 18.57 -19.16 -5.59
N ASN A 203 17.72 -19.53 -6.54
CA ASN A 203 17.92 -19.37 -7.97
C ASN A 203 16.94 -18.30 -8.45
N THR A 204 17.41 -17.34 -9.25
CA THR A 204 16.58 -16.29 -9.84
C THR A 204 16.81 -16.21 -11.33
N VAL A 205 15.73 -15.99 -12.08
CA VAL A 205 15.78 -15.66 -13.50
C VAL A 205 15.42 -14.18 -13.62
N GLU A 206 16.34 -13.41 -14.20
CA GLU A 206 16.16 -11.98 -14.49
C GLU A 206 16.06 -11.76 -16.00
N ASP A 207 15.36 -10.70 -16.42
CA ASP A 207 15.31 -10.29 -17.84
C ASP A 207 16.51 -9.42 -18.25
N GLU A 208 16.53 -8.95 -19.50
CA GLU A 208 17.61 -8.12 -20.06
C GLU A 208 17.78 -6.75 -19.37
N ASN A 209 16.84 -6.35 -18.50
CA ASN A 209 16.90 -5.11 -17.71
C ASN A 209 17.20 -5.38 -16.22
N GLY A 210 17.40 -6.64 -15.82
CA GLY A 210 17.57 -7.06 -14.42
C GLY A 210 16.26 -7.27 -13.65
N SER A 211 15.10 -7.22 -14.31
CA SER A 211 13.81 -7.40 -13.64
C SER A 211 13.59 -8.88 -13.30
N LEU A 212 13.11 -9.18 -12.09
CA LEU A 212 12.91 -10.56 -11.65
C LEU A 212 11.71 -11.22 -12.37
N VAL A 213 11.99 -12.26 -13.17
CA VAL A 213 10.98 -13.07 -13.87
C VAL A 213 10.49 -14.22 -12.99
N SER A 214 11.40 -14.95 -12.34
CA SER A 214 11.04 -16.04 -11.41
C SER A 214 12.07 -16.24 -10.30
N ILE A 215 11.61 -16.78 -9.16
CA ILE A 215 12.46 -17.14 -8.01
C ILE A 215 12.13 -18.56 -7.55
N ASP A 216 13.16 -19.40 -7.47
CA ASP A 216 13.06 -20.78 -7.04
C ASP A 216 14.03 -21.09 -5.90
N PHE A 217 13.63 -22.01 -5.04
CA PHE A 217 14.40 -22.45 -3.89
C PHE A 217 14.93 -23.87 -4.10
N THR A 218 16.09 -24.13 -3.51
CA THR A 218 16.74 -25.44 -3.51
C THR A 218 17.38 -25.68 -2.14
N ASN A 219 17.48 -26.93 -1.70
CA ASN A 219 18.05 -27.30 -0.39
C ASN A 219 17.35 -26.60 0.81
N GLU A 220 16.15 -26.05 0.61
CA GLU A 220 15.44 -25.23 1.61
C GLU A 220 15.09 -26.03 2.87
N ASP A 221 14.92 -27.35 2.73
CA ASP A 221 14.72 -28.30 3.84
C ASP A 221 15.91 -28.36 4.80
N GLN A 222 17.12 -28.01 4.33
CA GLN A 222 18.35 -27.98 5.13
C GLN A 222 18.75 -26.57 5.59
N PHE A 223 17.99 -25.53 5.23
CA PHE A 223 18.33 -24.15 5.53
C PHE A 223 18.19 -23.80 7.02
N ASN A 224 19.25 -23.24 7.63
CA ASN A 224 19.18 -22.55 8.92
C ASN A 224 19.90 -21.20 8.82
N PHE A 225 19.14 -20.08 8.83
CA PHE A 225 19.68 -18.72 8.64
C PHE A 225 20.87 -18.37 9.55
N GLY A 226 20.86 -18.82 10.81
CA GLY A 226 21.94 -18.56 11.76
C GLY A 226 23.27 -19.24 11.39
N PHE A 227 23.23 -20.46 10.84
CA PHE A 227 24.44 -21.21 10.44
C PHE A 227 24.86 -21.02 8.98
N ASP A 228 23.87 -20.86 8.10
CA ASP A 228 24.03 -20.84 6.64
C ASP A 228 24.19 -19.45 6.06
N ILE A 229 23.70 -18.40 6.73
CA ILE A 229 23.88 -17.00 6.33
C ILE A 229 24.82 -16.30 7.30
N VAL A 230 24.41 -16.04 8.55
CA VAL A 230 25.20 -15.23 9.50
C VAL A 230 26.60 -15.81 9.70
N ASP A 231 26.70 -17.09 10.04
CA ASP A 231 27.97 -17.78 10.23
C ASP A 231 28.74 -18.05 8.93
N ALA A 232 28.09 -18.05 7.76
CA ALA A 232 28.75 -18.25 6.47
C ALA A 232 29.42 -16.97 5.98
N VAL A 233 28.71 -15.84 6.02
CA VAL A 233 29.29 -14.52 5.75
C VAL A 233 30.43 -14.25 6.74
N ALA A 234 30.24 -14.55 8.03
CA ALA A 234 31.28 -14.46 9.06
C ALA A 234 32.49 -15.41 8.89
N ARG A 235 32.44 -16.36 7.94
CA ARG A 235 33.58 -17.20 7.51
C ARG A 235 34.21 -16.71 6.20
N LYS A 236 33.39 -16.18 5.28
CA LYS A 236 33.78 -15.65 3.96
C LYS A 236 34.46 -14.28 4.07
N ASP A 237 33.84 -13.38 4.83
CA ASP A 237 34.16 -11.96 4.94
C ASP A 237 33.86 -11.51 6.39
N PRO A 238 34.82 -11.73 7.33
CA PRO A 238 34.55 -11.58 8.76
C PRO A 238 34.30 -10.13 9.16
N ASP A 239 34.97 -9.18 8.50
CA ASP A 239 34.89 -7.74 8.82
C ASP A 239 33.70 -7.05 8.13
N LYS A 240 32.90 -7.80 7.36
CA LYS A 240 31.68 -7.32 6.69
C LYS A 240 30.71 -6.69 7.68
N LEU A 241 30.30 -5.45 7.45
CA LEU A 241 29.32 -4.75 8.29
C LEU A 241 27.94 -5.42 8.21
N ALA A 242 27.48 -6.00 9.32
CA ALA A 242 26.13 -6.54 9.45
C ALA A 242 25.14 -5.46 9.92
N MET A 243 25.53 -4.64 10.90
CA MET A 243 24.69 -3.56 11.43
C MET A 243 25.49 -2.34 11.87
N LEU A 244 25.00 -1.15 11.53
CA LEU A 244 25.30 0.10 12.23
C LEU A 244 24.12 0.46 13.15
N HIS A 245 24.36 0.43 14.45
CA HIS A 245 23.39 0.79 15.49
C HIS A 245 23.70 2.18 16.03
N VAL A 246 22.67 2.95 16.32
CA VAL A 246 22.73 4.25 17.00
C VAL A 246 21.77 4.19 18.19
N SER A 247 22.25 4.45 19.41
CA SER A 247 21.38 4.50 20.59
C SER A 247 20.61 5.82 20.69
N ARG A 248 19.57 5.88 21.54
CA ARG A 248 18.90 7.12 21.99
C ARG A 248 19.85 8.21 22.52
N ARG A 249 21.08 7.87 22.90
CA ARG A 249 22.15 8.82 23.31
C ARG A 249 23.08 9.21 22.15
N LYS A 250 22.71 8.87 20.91
CA LYS A 250 23.49 9.00 19.67
C LYS A 250 24.84 8.25 19.68
N GLU A 251 25.01 7.26 20.56
CA GLU A 251 26.20 6.40 20.60
C GLU A 251 26.17 5.44 19.41
N GLU A 252 27.22 5.45 18.58
CA GLU A 252 27.35 4.55 17.43
C GLU A 252 28.00 3.22 17.82
N ARG A 253 27.42 2.11 17.38
CA ARG A 253 27.98 0.75 17.50
C ARG A 253 28.00 0.09 16.13
N ARG A 254 29.17 -0.35 15.68
CA ARG A 254 29.35 -1.13 14.44
C ARG A 254 29.49 -2.60 14.81
N PHE A 255 28.71 -3.44 14.15
CA PHE A 255 28.74 -4.89 14.31
C PHE A 255 29.04 -5.53 12.95
N THR A 256 30.12 -6.31 12.90
CA THR A 256 30.43 -7.14 11.74
C THR A 256 29.59 -8.43 11.74
N PHE A 257 29.59 -9.17 10.64
CA PHE A 257 29.02 -10.52 10.62
C PHE A 257 29.77 -11.46 11.58
N LYS A 258 31.08 -11.30 11.74
CA LYS A 258 31.84 -12.02 12.77
C LYS A 258 31.37 -11.68 14.18
N ASP A 259 31.08 -10.42 14.48
CA ASP A 259 30.54 -10.03 15.80
C ASP A 259 29.15 -10.63 16.01
N MET A 260 28.27 -10.56 15.00
CA MET A 260 26.93 -11.18 15.09
C MET A 260 27.00 -12.70 15.31
N LYS A 261 27.92 -13.40 14.64
CA LYS A 261 28.23 -14.81 14.89
C LYS A 261 28.71 -15.03 16.33
N ASP A 262 29.73 -14.31 16.78
CA ASP A 262 30.34 -14.50 18.10
C ASP A 262 29.32 -14.22 19.21
N LEU A 263 28.62 -13.07 19.16
CA LEU A 263 27.59 -12.65 20.12
C LEU A 263 26.39 -13.61 20.16
N SER A 264 25.94 -14.11 19.00
CA SER A 264 24.84 -15.09 18.96
C SER A 264 25.26 -16.48 19.44
N ASN A 265 26.51 -16.90 19.23
CA ASN A 265 27.04 -18.14 19.79
C ASN A 265 27.17 -18.05 21.32
N GLN A 266 27.64 -16.92 21.85
CA GLN A 266 27.65 -16.67 23.30
C GLN A 266 26.22 -16.67 23.88
N THR A 267 25.28 -16.00 23.19
CA THR A 267 23.87 -15.96 23.60
C THR A 267 23.19 -17.33 23.53
N ALA A 268 23.48 -18.17 22.53
CA ALA A 268 22.93 -19.52 22.43
C ALA A 268 23.40 -20.38 23.61
N ASN A 269 24.73 -20.43 23.85
CA ASN A 269 25.32 -21.12 25.00
C ASN A 269 24.75 -20.62 26.34
N TYR A 270 24.56 -19.30 26.50
CA TYR A 270 23.94 -18.70 27.68
C TYR A 270 22.49 -19.18 27.89
N LEU A 271 21.64 -19.10 26.87
CA LEU A 271 20.24 -19.53 26.97
C LEU A 271 20.11 -21.05 27.21
N THR A 272 20.98 -21.87 26.62
CA THR A 272 21.08 -23.31 26.95
C THR A 272 21.43 -23.53 28.43
N SER A 273 22.32 -22.72 29.01
CA SER A 273 22.66 -22.81 30.45
C SER A 273 21.50 -22.40 31.36
N LEU A 274 20.60 -21.53 30.89
CA LEU A 274 19.33 -21.18 31.55
C LEU A 274 18.19 -22.18 31.25
N GLY A 275 18.51 -23.32 30.64
CA GLY A 275 17.59 -24.44 30.43
C GLY A 275 16.69 -24.34 29.20
N VAL A 276 16.88 -23.33 28.32
CA VAL A 276 16.14 -23.17 27.06
C VAL A 276 16.58 -24.22 26.03
N LYS A 277 15.62 -24.85 25.34
CA LYS A 277 15.86 -25.97 24.41
C LYS A 277 15.22 -25.76 23.03
N LYS A 278 15.53 -26.66 22.10
CA LYS A 278 14.80 -26.80 20.82
C LYS A 278 13.30 -26.92 21.10
N GLY A 279 12.50 -26.12 20.39
CA GLY A 279 11.05 -26.01 20.57
C GLY A 279 10.57 -25.08 21.70
N ASP A 280 11.44 -24.51 22.54
CA ASP A 280 11.01 -23.53 23.56
C ASP A 280 10.58 -22.20 22.96
N ARG A 281 9.44 -21.66 23.40
CA ARG A 281 8.91 -20.38 22.95
C ARG A 281 9.54 -19.27 23.80
N VAL A 282 10.34 -18.42 23.17
CA VAL A 282 11.11 -17.36 23.83
C VAL A 282 10.68 -15.99 23.33
N MET A 283 10.12 -15.18 24.21
CA MET A 283 9.66 -13.84 23.88
C MET A 283 10.79 -12.81 23.91
N LEU A 284 10.82 -11.90 22.92
CA LEU A 284 11.80 -10.82 22.83
C LEU A 284 11.08 -9.46 22.86
N VAL A 285 11.31 -8.69 23.93
CA VAL A 285 10.71 -7.35 24.14
C VAL A 285 11.82 -6.30 24.22
N LEU A 286 12.46 -6.05 23.08
CA LEU A 286 13.79 -5.40 23.02
C LEU A 286 13.81 -4.08 22.21
N LYS A 287 12.67 -3.48 21.90
CA LYS A 287 12.54 -2.16 21.24
C LYS A 287 13.30 -2.08 19.91
N ARG A 288 14.51 -1.51 19.93
CA ARG A 288 15.51 -1.46 18.84
C ARG A 288 16.93 -1.65 19.41
N HIS A 289 17.06 -2.24 20.60
CA HIS A 289 18.34 -2.50 21.27
C HIS A 289 19.17 -3.51 20.48
N TRP A 290 20.49 -3.28 20.37
CA TRP A 290 21.38 -4.08 19.52
C TRP A 290 21.39 -5.57 19.87
N GLN A 291 21.08 -5.92 21.11
CA GLN A 291 20.97 -7.29 21.65
C GLN A 291 19.87 -8.13 20.95
N PHE A 292 18.87 -7.51 20.32
CA PHE A 292 17.82 -8.23 19.58
C PHE A 292 18.37 -9.10 18.45
N TRP A 293 19.36 -8.61 17.71
CA TRP A 293 19.96 -9.31 16.58
C TRP A 293 20.69 -10.60 16.97
N PRO A 294 21.68 -10.60 17.90
CA PRO A 294 22.31 -11.83 18.35
C PRO A 294 21.33 -12.74 19.11
N ALA A 295 20.31 -12.22 19.79
CA ALA A 295 19.27 -13.04 20.39
C ALA A 295 18.42 -13.79 19.35
N MET A 296 17.92 -13.11 18.31
CA MET A 296 17.22 -13.73 17.18
C MET A 296 18.09 -14.79 16.48
N THR A 297 19.38 -14.51 16.26
CA THR A 297 20.30 -15.47 15.65
C THR A 297 20.59 -16.66 16.57
N ALA A 298 20.68 -16.44 17.89
CA ALA A 298 20.90 -17.49 18.87
C ALA A 298 19.72 -18.45 18.99
N LEU A 299 18.49 -17.93 19.01
CA LEU A 299 17.27 -18.75 19.05
C LEU A 299 17.15 -19.61 17.78
N CYS A 300 17.43 -19.03 16.61
CA CYS A 300 17.52 -19.74 15.32
C CYS A 300 18.57 -20.87 15.32
N LYS A 301 19.75 -20.67 15.93
CA LYS A 301 20.78 -21.71 16.09
C LYS A 301 20.42 -22.78 17.13
N LEU A 302 19.73 -22.40 18.20
CA LEU A 302 19.30 -23.28 19.30
C LEU A 302 18.05 -24.11 18.95
N GLY A 303 17.27 -23.67 17.97
CA GLY A 303 15.97 -24.25 17.66
C GLY A 303 14.84 -23.78 18.58
N ALA A 304 15.07 -22.73 19.35
CA ALA A 304 14.03 -22.11 20.17
C ALA A 304 13.19 -21.17 19.29
N ILE A 305 11.88 -21.19 19.48
CA ILE A 305 10.92 -20.43 18.67
C ILE A 305 10.90 -18.99 19.18
N ALA A 306 11.40 -18.06 18.37
CA ALA A 306 11.43 -16.65 18.71
C ALA A 306 10.04 -16.02 18.62
N ILE A 307 9.66 -15.20 19.61
CA ILE A 307 8.41 -14.44 19.62
C ILE A 307 8.69 -12.95 19.88
N PRO A 308 8.95 -12.14 18.84
CA PRO A 308 9.12 -10.70 19.00
C PRO A 308 7.82 -10.03 19.46
N ALA A 309 7.92 -9.07 20.38
CA ALA A 309 6.78 -8.31 20.89
C ALA A 309 7.17 -6.86 21.24
N THR A 310 6.20 -5.94 21.12
CA THR A 310 6.38 -4.51 21.45
C THR A 310 6.57 -4.29 22.95
N ASN A 311 7.34 -3.26 23.31
CA ASN A 311 7.53 -2.82 24.70
C ASN A 311 6.32 -2.08 25.30
N GLN A 312 5.22 -1.97 24.56
CA GLN A 312 4.00 -1.27 24.95
C GLN A 312 2.93 -2.21 25.56
N LEU A 313 3.23 -3.50 25.70
CA LEU A 313 2.32 -4.48 26.31
C LEU A 313 2.19 -4.28 27.83
N LEU A 314 0.98 -4.53 28.35
CA LEU A 314 0.66 -4.51 29.79
C LEU A 314 0.57 -5.93 30.38
N ALA A 315 0.38 -6.06 31.70
CA ALA A 315 0.37 -7.34 32.38
C ALA A 315 -0.64 -8.35 31.77
N HIS A 316 -1.86 -7.92 31.46
CA HIS A 316 -2.88 -8.78 30.82
C HIS A 316 -2.50 -9.18 29.38
N ASP A 317 -1.80 -8.32 28.64
CA ASP A 317 -1.24 -8.66 27.32
C ASP A 317 -0.15 -9.74 27.45
N PHE A 318 0.71 -9.63 28.46
CA PHE A 318 1.76 -10.61 28.73
C PHE A 318 1.19 -11.94 29.19
N GLU A 319 0.28 -11.93 30.17
CA GLU A 319 -0.42 -13.12 30.69
C GLU A 319 -1.09 -13.91 29.55
N TYR A 320 -1.91 -13.25 28.73
CA TYR A 320 -2.55 -13.88 27.58
C TYR A 320 -1.53 -14.58 26.66
N ARG A 321 -0.43 -13.91 26.33
CA ARG A 321 0.60 -14.44 25.43
C ARG A 321 1.39 -15.58 26.07
N PHE A 322 1.72 -15.46 27.36
CA PHE A 322 2.43 -16.49 28.13
C PHE A 322 1.63 -17.79 28.25
N GLN A 323 0.31 -17.69 28.37
CA GLN A 323 -0.61 -18.82 28.39
C GLN A 323 -0.83 -19.40 26.98
N ALA A 324 -1.23 -18.57 26.00
CA ALA A 324 -1.60 -19.02 24.66
C ALA A 324 -0.45 -19.72 23.90
N ALA A 325 0.72 -19.07 23.83
CA ALA A 325 1.92 -19.65 23.21
C ALA A 325 2.71 -20.58 24.17
N GLY A 326 2.35 -20.62 25.47
CA GLY A 326 3.09 -21.38 26.48
C GLY A 326 4.55 -20.92 26.59
N ILE A 327 4.79 -19.60 26.67
CA ILE A 327 6.14 -19.02 26.67
C ILE A 327 6.91 -19.48 27.91
N SER A 328 8.14 -19.97 27.70
CA SER A 328 9.00 -20.52 28.76
C SER A 328 10.15 -19.60 29.17
N ALA A 329 10.56 -18.68 28.29
CA ALA A 329 11.55 -17.65 28.62
C ALA A 329 11.21 -16.29 27.97
N ILE A 330 11.72 -15.21 28.56
CA ILE A 330 11.62 -13.85 28.02
C ILE A 330 12.95 -13.10 28.15
N LEU A 331 13.36 -12.41 27.08
CA LEU A 331 14.37 -11.36 27.11
C LEU A 331 13.64 -10.02 27.01
N CYS A 332 13.71 -9.22 28.08
CA CYS A 332 12.97 -7.97 28.24
C CYS A 332 13.92 -6.78 28.36
N THR A 333 13.52 -5.62 27.86
CA THR A 333 14.21 -4.36 28.15
C THR A 333 14.03 -3.91 29.61
N ALA A 334 15.07 -3.29 30.17
CA ALA A 334 15.01 -2.53 31.42
C ALA A 334 14.35 -1.14 31.25
N ASP A 335 14.01 -0.71 30.03
CA ASP A 335 13.41 0.60 29.77
C ASP A 335 11.95 0.68 30.22
N GLY A 336 11.64 1.67 31.05
CA GLY A 336 10.28 1.97 31.48
C GLY A 336 9.72 0.90 32.42
N ASP A 337 8.44 0.54 32.22
CA ASP A 337 7.67 -0.28 33.16
C ASP A 337 7.61 -1.78 32.77
N VAL A 338 8.23 -2.16 31.64
CA VAL A 338 7.98 -3.45 30.97
C VAL A 338 8.32 -4.65 31.87
N ALA A 339 9.48 -4.61 32.55
CA ALA A 339 9.87 -5.67 33.47
C ALA A 339 8.87 -5.83 34.65
N ARG A 340 8.21 -4.75 35.09
CA ARG A 340 7.17 -4.82 36.13
C ARG A 340 5.86 -5.40 35.58
N GLN A 341 5.48 -5.04 34.35
CA GLN A 341 4.32 -5.64 33.67
C GLN A 341 4.51 -7.15 33.46
N VAL A 342 5.73 -7.59 33.14
CA VAL A 342 6.10 -9.01 33.05
C VAL A 342 6.12 -9.68 34.42
N ASP A 343 6.60 -9.03 35.48
CA ASP A 343 6.55 -9.58 36.84
C ASP A 343 5.12 -9.87 37.29
N LEU A 344 4.20 -8.91 37.10
CA LEU A 344 2.77 -9.08 37.39
C LEU A 344 2.15 -10.25 36.59
N ALA A 345 2.45 -10.34 35.30
CA ALA A 345 1.97 -11.42 34.45
C ALA A 345 2.58 -12.80 34.79
N ALA A 346 3.75 -12.83 35.41
CA ALA A 346 4.41 -14.06 35.83
C ALA A 346 3.72 -14.73 37.03
N GLU A 347 3.03 -13.97 37.88
CA GLU A 347 2.30 -14.48 39.06
C GLU A 347 1.23 -15.52 38.68
N THR A 348 0.60 -15.37 37.50
CA THR A 348 -0.42 -16.28 36.96
C THR A 348 0.05 -17.15 35.80
N SER A 349 1.34 -17.07 35.42
CA SER A 349 1.88 -17.73 34.22
C SER A 349 2.98 -18.76 34.55
N PRO A 350 2.63 -19.95 35.10
CA PRO A 350 3.59 -20.99 35.50
C PRO A 350 4.37 -21.65 34.35
N THR A 351 4.06 -21.28 33.10
CA THR A 351 4.85 -21.61 31.90
C THR A 351 6.18 -20.87 31.88
N LEU A 352 6.22 -19.61 32.34
CA LEU A 352 7.38 -18.74 32.28
C LEU A 352 8.39 -19.08 33.39
N LYS A 353 9.56 -19.58 33.01
CA LYS A 353 10.60 -20.06 33.93
C LYS A 353 11.84 -19.17 33.98
N THR A 354 12.17 -18.54 32.84
CA THR A 354 13.43 -17.81 32.68
C THR A 354 13.17 -16.36 32.27
N LYS A 355 13.48 -15.43 33.19
CA LYS A 355 13.36 -13.98 32.98
C LYS A 355 14.75 -13.36 32.84
N VAL A 356 15.04 -12.81 31.67
CA VAL A 356 16.34 -12.18 31.32
C VAL A 356 16.10 -10.71 31.02
N LEU A 357 16.88 -9.82 31.64
CA LEU A 357 16.77 -8.38 31.50
C LEU A 357 17.94 -7.82 30.68
N VAL A 358 17.66 -6.87 29.80
CA VAL A 358 18.60 -6.24 28.87
C VAL A 358 18.66 -4.74 29.12
N GLY A 359 19.87 -4.18 29.23
CA GLY A 359 20.09 -2.78 29.54
C GLY A 359 20.04 -2.43 31.03
N GLY A 360 20.03 -3.42 31.93
CA GLY A 360 20.05 -3.23 33.38
C GLY A 360 19.79 -4.51 34.19
N SER A 361 19.91 -4.39 35.51
CA SER A 361 19.77 -5.48 36.50
C SER A 361 18.51 -5.33 37.36
N ARG A 362 17.85 -6.44 37.73
CA ARG A 362 16.66 -6.46 38.60
C ARG A 362 16.63 -7.75 39.44
N GLU A 363 16.14 -7.66 40.67
CA GLU A 363 15.95 -8.85 41.52
C GLU A 363 14.95 -9.83 40.91
N GLY A 364 15.25 -11.14 40.96
CA GLY A 364 14.43 -12.18 40.31
C GLY A 364 14.55 -12.23 38.78
N TRP A 365 15.51 -11.51 38.20
CA TRP A 365 15.86 -11.54 36.77
C TRP A 365 17.35 -11.86 36.59
N ARG A 366 17.72 -12.40 35.41
CA ARG A 366 19.11 -12.59 35.00
C ARG A 366 19.58 -11.38 34.19
N ASP A 367 20.81 -10.93 34.40
CA ASP A 367 21.38 -9.76 33.73
C ASP A 367 22.01 -10.21 32.40
N TYR A 368 21.39 -9.88 31.26
CA TYR A 368 21.92 -10.29 29.97
C TYR A 368 23.33 -9.77 29.74
N ASP A 369 23.52 -8.46 29.85
CA ASP A 369 24.73 -7.76 29.39
C ASP A 369 25.97 -8.12 30.21
N ASN A 370 25.81 -8.43 31.51
CA ASN A 370 26.89 -8.93 32.37
C ASN A 370 27.11 -10.45 32.26
N GLU A 371 26.08 -11.26 31.97
CA GLU A 371 26.20 -12.72 31.99
C GLU A 371 26.55 -13.35 30.62
N PHE A 372 25.95 -12.88 29.51
CA PHE A 372 26.08 -13.58 28.21
C PHE A 372 27.54 -13.63 27.73
N GLY A 373 28.31 -12.59 28.02
CA GLY A 373 29.72 -12.44 27.63
C GLY A 373 30.68 -13.46 28.27
N LEU A 374 30.23 -14.17 29.32
CA LEU A 374 31.00 -15.22 30.00
C LEU A 374 31.00 -16.55 29.24
N PHE A 375 30.10 -16.73 28.28
CA PHE A 375 29.91 -17.98 27.54
C PHE A 375 30.80 -18.09 26.30
N SER A 376 30.93 -19.29 25.74
CA SER A 376 31.79 -19.55 24.58
C SER A 376 31.27 -18.92 23.29
N ARG A 377 32.18 -18.31 22.50
CA ARG A 377 31.92 -17.86 21.11
C ARG A 377 31.81 -19.02 20.11
N ARG A 378 32.04 -20.26 20.55
CA ARG A 378 31.85 -21.46 19.75
C ARG A 378 30.49 -22.08 20.06
N TYR A 379 29.60 -22.06 19.07
CA TYR A 379 28.40 -22.89 18.99
C TYR A 379 28.49 -23.62 17.63
N LEU A 380 28.08 -24.88 17.55
CA LEU A 380 28.31 -25.73 16.37
C LEU A 380 26.99 -26.27 15.83
N ARG A 381 26.91 -26.43 14.50
CA ARG A 381 25.87 -27.22 13.86
C ARG A 381 26.09 -28.69 14.17
N THR A 382 25.00 -29.38 14.49
CA THR A 382 24.89 -30.81 14.78
C THR A 382 23.88 -31.46 13.83
N GLU A 383 23.75 -32.78 13.88
CA GLU A 383 22.72 -33.52 13.13
C GLU A 383 21.29 -33.14 13.57
N ASP A 384 21.07 -32.85 14.86
CA ASP A 384 19.77 -32.39 15.41
C ASP A 384 19.42 -30.92 15.09
N THR A 385 20.32 -30.18 14.42
CA THR A 385 20.13 -28.74 14.18
C THR A 385 18.93 -28.48 13.27
N PRO A 386 17.92 -27.71 13.74
CA PRO A 386 16.69 -27.53 12.98
C PRO A 386 16.86 -26.67 11.74
N CYS A 387 16.03 -26.98 10.75
CA CYS A 387 16.01 -26.39 9.42
C CYS A 387 14.66 -26.65 8.73
N GLY A 388 14.50 -26.14 7.50
CA GLY A 388 13.35 -26.45 6.67
C GLY A 388 12.01 -26.03 7.30
N ASP A 389 11.08 -26.99 7.38
CA ASP A 389 9.71 -26.76 7.83
C ASP A 389 9.55 -26.75 9.37
N GLU A 390 10.62 -26.97 10.15
CA GLU A 390 10.53 -26.83 11.60
C GLU A 390 10.13 -25.39 12.02
N PRO A 391 9.26 -25.20 13.03
CA PRO A 391 8.92 -23.88 13.53
C PRO A 391 10.14 -23.12 14.09
N MET A 392 10.35 -21.89 13.62
CA MET A 392 11.45 -21.01 14.02
C MET A 392 10.97 -19.73 14.71
N LEU A 393 9.80 -19.22 14.31
CA LEU A 393 9.34 -17.87 14.60
C LEU A 393 7.82 -17.85 14.79
N MET A 394 7.32 -17.05 15.73
CA MET A 394 5.89 -16.78 15.87
C MET A 394 5.62 -15.29 16.06
N PHE A 395 4.48 -14.82 15.56
CA PHE A 395 3.97 -13.47 15.81
C PHE A 395 2.53 -13.51 16.32
N PHE A 396 2.22 -12.64 17.28
CA PHE A 396 0.84 -12.38 17.68
C PHE A 396 0.17 -11.40 16.71
N THR A 397 -0.77 -11.87 15.88
CA THR A 397 -1.45 -11.10 14.81
C THR A 397 -2.85 -10.70 15.25
N SER A 398 -3.20 -9.42 15.13
CA SER A 398 -4.49 -8.90 15.59
C SER A 398 -5.64 -9.40 14.72
N GLY A 399 -6.60 -10.13 15.29
CA GLY A 399 -7.86 -10.44 14.63
C GLY A 399 -8.82 -9.23 14.59
N THR A 400 -9.73 -9.22 13.62
CA THR A 400 -10.84 -8.25 13.54
C THR A 400 -11.89 -8.46 14.63
N THR A 401 -12.00 -9.68 15.16
CA THR A 401 -13.08 -10.11 16.07
C THR A 401 -12.59 -10.93 17.29
N GLY A 402 -11.39 -10.67 17.82
CA GLY A 402 -10.94 -11.36 19.04
C GLY A 402 -9.51 -11.06 19.51
N TYR A 403 -9.04 -11.88 20.45
CA TYR A 403 -7.64 -11.86 20.92
C TYR A 403 -6.65 -12.21 19.79
N PRO A 404 -5.38 -11.77 19.85
CA PRO A 404 -4.42 -11.98 18.76
C PRO A 404 -4.09 -13.46 18.49
N LYS A 405 -4.21 -13.89 17.23
CA LYS A 405 -3.83 -15.22 16.74
C LYS A 405 -2.29 -15.37 16.73
N ILE A 406 -1.77 -16.59 16.67
CA ILE A 406 -0.31 -16.84 16.66
C ILE A 406 0.12 -17.36 15.29
N ALA A 407 0.50 -16.49 14.36
CA ALA A 407 1.02 -16.90 13.05
C ALA A 407 2.42 -17.53 13.23
N THR A 408 2.61 -18.77 12.74
CA THR A 408 3.83 -19.55 12.95
C THR A 408 4.63 -19.69 11.65
N HIS A 409 5.93 -19.43 11.71
CA HIS A 409 6.83 -19.44 10.55
C HIS A 409 7.96 -20.46 10.72
N SER A 410 8.28 -21.17 9.64
CA SER A 410 9.35 -22.16 9.61
C SER A 410 10.73 -21.54 9.36
N PHE A 411 11.78 -22.37 9.39
CA PHE A 411 13.12 -21.92 8.97
C PHE A 411 13.17 -21.46 7.51
N LYS A 412 12.23 -21.83 6.64
CA LYS A 412 12.15 -21.34 5.25
C LYS A 412 11.71 -19.86 5.14
N TYR A 413 11.12 -19.27 6.18
CA TYR A 413 10.62 -17.88 6.15
C TYR A 413 11.64 -16.81 5.69
N PRO A 414 12.92 -16.83 6.13
CA PRO A 414 13.92 -15.86 5.68
C PRO A 414 14.18 -15.88 4.18
N LEU A 415 14.09 -17.04 3.53
CA LEU A 415 14.34 -17.18 2.09
C LEU A 415 13.34 -16.35 1.26
N GLY A 416 12.08 -16.29 1.68
CA GLY A 416 11.06 -15.42 1.09
C GLY A 416 11.38 -13.92 1.20
N HIS A 417 12.26 -13.51 2.14
CA HIS A 417 12.72 -12.12 2.21
C HIS A 417 13.83 -11.75 1.24
N TYR A 418 14.38 -12.68 0.45
CA TYR A 418 15.34 -12.33 -0.59
C TYR A 418 14.72 -11.35 -1.60
N ILE A 419 13.48 -11.61 -2.07
CA ILE A 419 12.80 -10.68 -2.98
C ILE A 419 12.49 -9.33 -2.33
N THR A 420 12.13 -9.34 -1.03
CA THR A 420 11.89 -8.13 -0.23
C THR A 420 13.13 -7.22 -0.22
N ALA A 421 14.34 -7.82 -0.16
CA ALA A 421 15.59 -7.09 -0.09
C ALA A 421 16.21 -6.77 -1.46
N LYS A 422 16.49 -7.77 -2.29
CA LYS A 422 17.22 -7.63 -3.57
C LYS A 422 16.46 -6.79 -4.60
N TYR A 423 15.17 -7.06 -4.81
CA TYR A 423 14.41 -6.46 -5.92
C TYR A 423 13.43 -5.36 -5.50
N TRP A 424 12.84 -5.42 -4.30
CA TRP A 424 11.97 -4.34 -3.82
C TRP A 424 12.77 -3.24 -3.09
N HIS A 425 13.45 -3.57 -1.99
CA HIS A 425 14.28 -2.60 -1.26
C HIS A 425 15.62 -2.24 -1.97
N CYS A 426 15.99 -2.91 -3.06
CA CYS A 426 17.25 -2.72 -3.80
C CYS A 426 18.51 -2.76 -2.90
N VAL A 427 18.55 -3.71 -1.95
CA VAL A 427 19.63 -3.82 -0.96
C VAL A 427 20.91 -4.31 -1.64
N HIS A 428 21.89 -3.42 -1.76
CA HIS A 428 23.22 -3.74 -2.26
C HIS A 428 24.13 -4.34 -1.17
N ARG A 429 25.01 -5.28 -1.55
CA ARG A 429 26.04 -5.88 -0.69
C ARG A 429 26.92 -4.86 0.04
N ASN A 430 27.23 -3.72 -0.57
CA ASN A 430 28.01 -2.63 0.06
C ASN A 430 27.14 -1.43 0.47
N GLY A 431 25.82 -1.59 0.49
CA GLY A 431 24.86 -0.59 0.96
C GLY A 431 24.62 -0.62 2.47
N LEU A 432 23.84 0.37 2.92
CA LEU A 432 23.34 0.49 4.28
C LEU A 432 21.84 0.75 4.23
N HIS A 433 21.03 -0.28 4.52
CA HIS A 433 19.58 -0.22 4.44
C HIS A 433 18.93 0.22 5.77
N PHE A 434 18.03 1.20 5.74
CA PHE A 434 17.30 1.68 6.92
C PHE A 434 15.80 1.40 6.80
N THR A 435 15.26 0.56 7.69
CA THR A 435 13.81 0.45 7.91
C THR A 435 13.40 1.13 9.22
N ILE A 436 12.31 1.90 9.21
CA ILE A 436 11.68 2.43 10.44
C ILE A 436 10.62 1.45 10.93
N SER A 437 10.98 0.67 11.94
CA SER A 437 10.08 -0.24 12.67
C SER A 437 10.63 -0.58 14.06
N ASP A 438 9.74 -0.94 14.99
CA ASP A 438 10.08 -1.58 16.27
C ASP A 438 10.24 -3.09 16.09
N THR A 439 11.17 -3.72 16.81
CA THR A 439 11.44 -5.16 16.72
C THR A 439 10.24 -6.05 17.05
N GLY A 440 9.25 -5.52 17.78
CA GLY A 440 8.00 -6.22 18.09
C GLY A 440 7.04 -6.44 16.92
N TRP A 441 7.33 -5.94 15.71
CA TRP A 441 6.50 -6.12 14.51
C TRP A 441 7.26 -6.87 13.41
N GLY A 442 6.56 -7.71 12.62
CA GLY A 442 7.16 -8.47 11.52
C GLY A 442 7.92 -7.63 10.50
N LYS A 443 7.50 -6.37 10.28
CA LYS A 443 8.18 -5.41 9.39
C LYS A 443 9.64 -5.12 9.81
N ALA A 444 10.02 -5.34 11.07
CA ALA A 444 11.43 -5.29 11.48
C ALA A 444 12.26 -6.44 10.89
N LEU A 445 11.71 -7.66 10.77
CA LEU A 445 12.43 -8.79 10.20
C LEU A 445 12.48 -8.75 8.66
N TRP A 446 11.46 -8.17 8.03
CA TRP A 446 11.44 -7.82 6.60
C TRP A 446 12.55 -6.82 6.22
N GLY A 447 12.88 -5.89 7.12
CA GLY A 447 13.60 -4.66 6.79
C GLY A 447 14.86 -4.36 7.62
N LYS A 448 15.23 -5.21 8.57
CA LYS A 448 16.43 -5.04 9.42
C LYS A 448 17.18 -6.34 9.68
N TYR A 449 16.89 -7.42 8.95
CA TYR A 449 17.40 -8.74 9.30
C TYR A 449 17.50 -9.68 8.09
N TYR A 450 16.44 -10.43 7.78
CA TYR A 450 16.55 -11.63 6.94
C TYR A 450 17.01 -11.34 5.52
N GLY A 451 16.21 -10.59 4.75
CA GLY A 451 16.52 -10.29 3.35
C GLY A 451 17.81 -9.48 3.21
N GLN A 452 18.03 -8.52 4.11
CA GLN A 452 19.19 -7.63 4.04
C GLN A 452 20.50 -8.40 4.19
N TRP A 453 20.55 -9.35 5.14
CA TRP A 453 21.72 -10.19 5.36
C TRP A 453 21.86 -11.35 4.37
N LEU A 454 20.76 -11.80 3.73
CA LEU A 454 20.84 -12.67 2.55
C LEU A 454 21.57 -11.96 1.40
N CYS A 455 21.33 -10.66 1.19
CA CYS A 455 22.08 -9.81 0.25
C CYS A 455 23.49 -9.43 0.74
N GLU A 456 23.95 -9.97 1.87
CA GLU A 456 25.20 -9.58 2.57
C GLU A 456 25.32 -8.07 2.89
N GLY A 457 24.21 -7.33 2.85
CA GLY A 457 24.15 -5.89 3.04
C GLY A 457 23.96 -5.46 4.50
N GLY A 458 24.53 -4.31 4.86
CA GLY A 458 24.45 -3.76 6.21
C GLY A 458 23.08 -3.14 6.52
N VAL A 459 22.62 -3.26 7.77
CA VAL A 459 21.39 -2.59 8.24
C VAL A 459 21.69 -1.41 9.16
N PHE A 460 20.91 -0.33 9.03
CA PHE A 460 20.93 0.80 9.96
C PHE A 460 19.79 0.67 10.96
N THR A 461 20.10 0.72 12.25
CA THR A 461 19.12 0.78 13.33
C THR A 461 19.38 1.97 14.21
N TYR A 462 18.48 2.95 14.20
CA TYR A 462 18.38 3.94 15.25
C TYR A 462 17.38 3.49 16.31
N ASP A 463 17.79 3.49 17.58
CA ASP A 463 17.04 3.08 18.76
C ASP A 463 16.49 4.29 19.51
N PHE A 464 15.40 4.85 18.98
CA PHE A 464 14.68 6.00 19.52
C PHE A 464 13.43 5.59 20.32
N ASP A 465 13.00 6.46 21.25
CA ASP A 465 11.81 6.27 22.08
C ASP A 465 10.52 6.77 21.41
N ARG A 466 10.57 7.93 20.75
CA ARG A 466 9.47 8.53 19.96
C ARG A 466 10.01 8.90 18.59
N PHE A 467 9.22 8.73 17.53
CA PHE A 467 9.58 9.22 16.20
C PHE A 467 9.57 10.75 16.18
N ASP A 468 10.64 11.32 15.66
CA ASP A 468 10.84 12.74 15.38
C ASP A 468 11.54 12.82 14.02
N ALA A 469 11.02 13.62 13.09
CA ALA A 469 11.56 13.72 11.74
C ALA A 469 12.88 14.51 11.74
N ALA A 470 12.96 15.66 12.42
CA ALA A 470 14.15 16.49 12.50
C ALA A 470 15.32 15.77 13.20
N ASP A 471 15.03 14.83 14.10
CA ASP A 471 16.04 14.00 14.78
C ASP A 471 16.60 12.84 13.92
N ILE A 472 15.85 12.41 12.89
CA ILE A 472 16.15 11.27 12.02
C ILE A 472 16.71 11.71 10.66
N LEU A 473 16.20 12.79 10.06
CA LEU A 473 16.60 13.28 8.74
C LEU A 473 18.11 13.60 8.60
N PRO A 474 18.83 14.11 9.62
CA PRO A 474 20.29 14.26 9.58
C PRO A 474 21.07 12.94 9.41
N MET A 475 20.45 11.78 9.68
CA MET A 475 21.14 10.48 9.65
C MET A 475 21.41 9.98 8.22
N PHE A 476 20.62 10.41 7.23
CA PHE A 476 20.74 9.95 5.84
C PHE A 476 22.13 10.28 5.27
N GLY A 477 22.48 11.55 5.17
CA GLY A 477 23.81 11.99 4.74
C GLY A 477 24.92 11.56 5.70
N LYS A 478 24.73 11.73 7.02
CA LYS A 478 25.76 11.41 8.04
C LYS A 478 26.23 9.96 7.95
N HIS A 479 25.31 9.01 7.74
CA HIS A 479 25.61 7.58 7.68
C HIS A 479 25.64 7.01 6.26
N ARG A 480 25.41 7.86 5.24
CA ARG A 480 25.30 7.49 3.82
C ARG A 480 24.32 6.33 3.61
N ILE A 481 23.11 6.47 4.17
CA ILE A 481 22.03 5.49 4.04
C ILE A 481 21.71 5.30 2.55
N THR A 482 21.71 4.06 2.06
CA THR A 482 21.61 3.80 0.61
C THR A 482 20.21 3.41 0.17
N THR A 483 19.42 2.74 1.02
CA THR A 483 18.02 2.43 0.71
C THR A 483 17.16 2.54 1.97
N PHE A 484 15.92 2.98 1.82
CA PHE A 484 15.05 3.39 2.92
C PHE A 484 13.68 2.70 2.85
N CYS A 485 13.10 2.39 4.01
CA CYS A 485 11.72 1.93 4.12
C CYS A 485 11.03 2.47 5.38
N ALA A 486 9.82 2.98 5.23
CA ALA A 486 8.97 3.40 6.36
C ALA A 486 7.48 3.20 5.98
N PRO A 487 6.54 3.16 6.93
CA PRO A 487 5.12 3.19 6.61
C PRO A 487 4.67 4.61 6.20
N PRO A 488 3.56 4.77 5.46
CA PRO A 488 3.05 6.08 5.01
C PRO A 488 2.91 7.14 6.12
N THR A 489 2.57 6.76 7.36
CA THR A 489 2.56 7.69 8.51
C THR A 489 3.88 8.44 8.68
N MET A 490 5.02 7.77 8.53
CA MET A 490 6.33 8.40 8.77
C MET A 490 6.72 9.32 7.61
N TYR A 491 6.39 8.95 6.36
CA TYR A 491 6.54 9.87 5.22
C TYR A 491 5.64 11.11 5.38
N ARG A 492 4.38 10.95 5.83
CA ARG A 492 3.47 12.08 6.19
C ARG A 492 4.01 13.00 7.28
N MET A 493 4.90 12.51 8.14
CA MET A 493 5.60 13.34 9.13
C MET A 493 6.88 13.97 8.58
N MET A 494 7.64 13.25 7.73
CA MET A 494 8.86 13.77 7.10
C MET A 494 8.58 14.92 6.12
N ILE A 495 7.52 14.87 5.30
CA ILE A 495 7.18 15.96 4.36
C ILE A 495 6.67 17.24 5.04
N LYS A 496 6.57 17.27 6.38
CA LYS A 496 6.28 18.48 7.16
C LYS A 496 7.55 19.20 7.62
N GLU A 497 8.70 18.55 7.51
CA GLU A 497 10.01 19.18 7.65
C GLU A 497 10.46 19.78 6.32
N ASP A 498 11.37 20.75 6.36
CA ASP A 498 12.04 21.24 5.16
C ASP A 498 13.09 20.23 4.69
N LEU A 499 12.64 19.26 3.90
CA LEU A 499 13.46 18.18 3.38
C LEU A 499 14.66 18.65 2.54
N THR A 500 14.63 19.88 1.99
CA THR A 500 15.72 20.44 1.18
C THR A 500 17.01 20.69 1.97
N LYS A 501 16.92 20.71 3.31
CA LYS A 501 18.07 20.87 4.22
C LYS A 501 18.90 19.60 4.45
N TYR A 502 18.46 18.44 3.97
CA TYR A 502 19.06 17.15 4.32
C TYR A 502 19.63 16.43 3.09
N ASP A 503 20.81 15.83 3.26
CA ASP A 503 21.47 15.09 2.19
C ASP A 503 20.86 13.68 2.02
N PHE A 504 20.17 13.49 0.91
CA PHE A 504 19.64 12.21 0.45
C PHE A 504 20.46 11.58 -0.70
N SER A 505 21.60 12.17 -1.09
CA SER A 505 22.34 11.81 -2.32
C SER A 505 22.87 10.37 -2.38
N SER A 506 22.95 9.67 -1.23
CA SER A 506 23.29 8.25 -1.18
C SER A 506 22.09 7.32 -1.39
N VAL A 507 20.86 7.81 -1.26
CA VAL A 507 19.63 6.99 -1.32
C VAL A 507 19.25 6.69 -2.76
N VAL A 508 19.28 5.42 -3.15
CA VAL A 508 18.88 4.95 -4.49
C VAL A 508 17.49 4.32 -4.52
N ARG A 509 16.88 4.06 -3.35
CA ARG A 509 15.55 3.43 -3.25
C ARG A 509 14.84 3.85 -1.97
N ALA A 510 13.58 4.27 -2.08
CA ALA A 510 12.66 4.47 -0.95
C ALA A 510 11.42 3.59 -1.15
N THR A 511 11.06 2.77 -0.16
CA THR A 511 9.88 1.89 -0.22
C THR A 511 8.89 2.18 0.89
N THR A 512 7.63 1.76 0.70
CA THR A 512 6.56 1.98 1.67
C THR A 512 5.59 0.81 1.74
N ALA A 513 5.09 0.48 2.94
CA ALA A 513 4.14 -0.61 3.16
C ALA A 513 3.48 -0.55 4.54
N GLY A 514 2.37 -1.29 4.70
CA GLY A 514 1.70 -1.56 5.98
C GLY A 514 0.48 -0.67 6.27
N GLU A 515 0.39 0.46 5.60
CA GLU A 515 -0.80 1.26 5.31
C GLU A 515 -0.81 1.49 3.79
N ALA A 516 -1.95 1.88 3.21
CA ALA A 516 -1.99 2.33 1.82
C ALA A 516 -1.44 3.76 1.68
N LEU A 517 -0.74 4.03 0.57
CA LEU A 517 -0.12 5.32 0.30
C LEU A 517 -1.14 6.34 -0.27
N ASN A 518 -1.32 7.46 0.41
CA ASN A 518 -2.03 8.61 -0.18
C ASN A 518 -1.14 9.27 -1.26
N PRO A 519 -1.64 9.51 -2.50
CA PRO A 519 -0.84 10.03 -3.61
C PRO A 519 -0.12 11.37 -3.34
N GLU A 520 -0.70 12.28 -2.55
CA GLU A 520 -0.05 13.57 -2.25
C GLU A 520 1.25 13.37 -1.44
N VAL A 521 1.33 12.33 -0.63
CA VAL A 521 2.53 11.95 0.12
C VAL A 521 3.64 11.47 -0.82
N TYR A 522 3.26 10.77 -1.89
CA TYR A 522 4.17 10.38 -2.97
C TYR A 522 4.70 11.64 -3.69
N TYR A 523 3.80 12.50 -4.18
CA TYR A 523 4.21 13.64 -5.01
C TYR A 523 5.03 14.68 -4.25
N GLN A 524 4.68 15.00 -3.00
CA GLN A 524 5.48 15.92 -2.18
C GLN A 524 6.86 15.32 -1.84
N PHE A 525 6.96 14.02 -1.54
CA PHE A 525 8.25 13.40 -1.26
C PHE A 525 9.15 13.34 -2.52
N GLU A 526 8.61 12.96 -3.68
CA GLU A 526 9.37 12.96 -4.94
C GLU A 526 9.80 14.38 -5.33
N LYS A 527 8.92 15.38 -5.20
CA LYS A 527 9.22 16.79 -5.48
C LYS A 527 10.32 17.36 -4.57
N LEU A 528 10.34 16.97 -3.30
CA LEU A 528 11.28 17.51 -2.31
C LEU A 528 12.63 16.78 -2.25
N THR A 529 12.70 15.52 -2.70
CA THR A 529 13.91 14.67 -2.57
C THR A 529 14.42 14.08 -3.88
N GLY A 530 13.61 14.09 -4.94
CA GLY A 530 13.85 13.34 -6.18
C GLY A 530 13.53 11.84 -6.09
N LEU A 531 13.18 11.31 -4.91
CA LEU A 531 13.00 9.88 -4.66
C LEU A 531 11.54 9.44 -4.86
N GLN A 532 11.35 8.35 -5.60
CA GLN A 532 10.05 7.72 -5.80
C GLN A 532 9.69 6.82 -4.61
N LEU A 533 8.45 6.89 -4.10
CA LEU A 533 7.98 6.01 -3.01
C LEU A 533 7.38 4.72 -3.58
N ILE A 534 8.12 3.63 -3.48
CA ILE A 534 7.79 2.35 -4.11
C ILE A 534 6.96 1.49 -3.15
N GLU A 535 5.65 1.38 -3.42
CA GLU A 535 4.71 0.67 -2.57
C GLU A 535 4.82 -0.86 -2.71
N GLY A 536 4.46 -1.57 -1.64
CA GLY A 536 4.36 -3.03 -1.59
C GLY A 536 3.50 -3.53 -0.43
N PHE A 537 2.98 -4.75 -0.56
CA PHE A 537 1.96 -5.34 0.29
C PHE A 537 2.31 -6.78 0.70
N GLY A 538 1.84 -7.12 1.90
CA GLY A 538 1.86 -8.46 2.50
C GLY A 538 1.44 -8.37 3.96
N GLN A 539 1.37 -9.51 4.63
CA GLN A 539 0.78 -9.65 5.96
C GLN A 539 1.83 -10.12 6.99
N THR A 540 1.40 -10.46 8.20
CA THR A 540 2.33 -11.07 9.18
C THR A 540 2.52 -12.56 8.88
N GLU A 541 1.51 -13.13 8.25
CA GLU A 541 1.36 -14.49 7.76
C GLU A 541 2.14 -14.74 6.44
N THR A 542 2.66 -13.69 5.79
CA THR A 542 3.39 -13.76 4.50
C THR A 542 4.71 -12.98 4.52
N THR A 543 5.41 -12.97 3.37
CA THR A 543 6.44 -11.97 3.04
C THR A 543 5.89 -11.00 1.97
N LEU A 544 6.73 -10.48 1.07
CA LEU A 544 6.29 -9.52 0.04
C LEU A 544 5.44 -10.22 -1.02
N SER A 545 4.13 -10.02 -0.96
CA SER A 545 3.13 -10.74 -1.78
C SER A 545 2.71 -9.97 -3.03
N ILE A 546 2.51 -8.66 -2.94
CA ILE A 546 2.22 -7.78 -4.09
C ILE A 546 3.19 -6.61 -4.00
N CYS A 547 3.79 -6.19 -5.12
CA CYS A 547 4.89 -5.24 -5.09
C CYS A 547 5.17 -4.56 -6.43
N ASN A 548 5.73 -3.36 -6.34
CA ASN A 548 6.43 -2.70 -7.45
C ASN A 548 7.91 -3.08 -7.35
N LEU A 549 8.40 -3.98 -8.22
CA LEU A 549 9.80 -4.42 -8.24
C LEU A 549 10.66 -3.51 -9.13
N VAL A 550 11.98 -3.61 -8.97
CA VAL A 550 12.94 -2.98 -9.89
C VAL A 550 12.87 -3.60 -11.29
N GLY A 551 13.06 -2.75 -12.31
CA GLY A 551 12.91 -3.07 -13.72
C GLY A 551 11.48 -2.84 -14.26
N HIS A 552 10.57 -2.31 -13.43
CA HIS A 552 9.15 -2.17 -13.76
C HIS A 552 8.61 -0.79 -13.36
N ALA A 553 7.75 -0.23 -14.21
CA ALA A 553 6.98 0.97 -13.86
C ALA A 553 6.05 0.70 -12.66
N HIS A 554 5.67 1.77 -11.95
CA HIS A 554 4.71 1.73 -10.85
C HIS A 554 3.58 2.72 -11.09
N LYS A 555 2.43 2.48 -10.45
CA LYS A 555 1.29 3.40 -10.45
C LYS A 555 1.05 3.92 -9.04
N VAL A 556 0.93 5.23 -8.89
CA VAL A 556 0.73 5.86 -7.58
C VAL A 556 -0.63 5.43 -7.01
N GLY A 557 -0.65 4.86 -5.80
CA GLY A 557 -1.84 4.27 -5.17
C GLY A 557 -2.10 2.80 -5.52
N SER A 558 -1.23 2.16 -6.32
CA SER A 558 -1.25 0.70 -6.53
C SER A 558 -0.18 0.01 -5.69
N MET A 559 -0.57 -1.12 -5.10
CA MET A 559 0.34 -2.03 -4.39
C MET A 559 1.39 -2.68 -5.31
N GLY A 560 1.24 -2.53 -6.63
CA GLY A 560 2.08 -3.14 -7.66
C GLY A 560 1.48 -4.43 -8.22
N LYS A 561 2.34 -5.32 -8.73
CA LYS A 561 1.94 -6.59 -9.36
C LYS A 561 2.17 -7.77 -8.42
N ALA A 562 1.65 -8.94 -8.76
CA ALA A 562 1.91 -10.16 -7.98
C ALA A 562 3.42 -10.43 -7.91
N SER A 563 3.92 -10.72 -6.71
CA SER A 563 5.30 -11.10 -6.47
C SER A 563 5.60 -12.46 -7.14
N PRO A 564 6.68 -12.63 -7.93
CA PRO A 564 7.09 -13.92 -8.50
C PRO A 564 7.30 -15.07 -7.49
N LEU A 565 7.27 -14.78 -6.18
CA LEU A 565 7.27 -15.75 -5.10
C LEU A 565 5.91 -16.43 -4.84
N TYR A 566 4.81 -15.84 -5.34
CA TYR A 566 3.44 -16.20 -4.98
C TYR A 566 2.50 -16.20 -6.21
N ASP A 567 1.87 -17.34 -6.52
CA ASP A 567 0.73 -17.36 -7.46
C ASP A 567 -0.48 -16.72 -6.77
N ILE A 568 -0.82 -15.50 -7.20
CA ILE A 568 -1.89 -14.69 -6.62
C ILE A 568 -3.03 -14.52 -7.62
N GLN A 569 -4.21 -14.93 -7.19
CA GLN A 569 -5.46 -14.64 -7.87
C GLN A 569 -6.35 -13.73 -7.01
N LEU A 570 -7.34 -13.13 -7.67
CA LEU A 570 -8.46 -12.47 -6.98
C LEU A 570 -9.67 -13.39 -7.10
N LEU A 571 -10.22 -13.85 -5.98
CA LEU A 571 -11.36 -14.78 -5.96
C LEU A 571 -12.67 -14.07 -5.59
N ASP A 572 -13.79 -14.52 -6.16
CA ASP A 572 -15.14 -14.15 -5.72
C ASP A 572 -15.58 -14.99 -4.49
N PRO A 573 -16.71 -14.63 -3.82
CA PRO A 573 -17.20 -15.37 -2.66
C PRO A 573 -17.59 -16.84 -2.92
N ASP A 574 -17.69 -17.24 -4.19
CA ASP A 574 -17.98 -18.61 -4.64
C ASP A 574 -16.68 -19.36 -5.02
N GLY A 575 -15.50 -18.76 -4.80
CA GLY A 575 -14.18 -19.35 -5.00
C GLY A 575 -13.58 -19.19 -6.40
N ASN A 576 -14.21 -18.42 -7.30
CA ASN A 576 -13.82 -18.36 -8.71
C ASN A 576 -12.91 -17.15 -9.00
N PRO A 577 -11.85 -17.28 -9.83
CA PRO A 577 -11.04 -16.15 -10.25
C PRO A 577 -11.82 -15.07 -11.01
N VAL A 578 -11.74 -13.82 -10.55
CA VAL A 578 -12.44 -12.68 -11.18
C VAL A 578 -11.64 -12.06 -12.33
N ALA A 579 -12.35 -11.42 -13.26
CA ALA A 579 -11.75 -10.74 -14.40
C ALA A 579 -11.10 -9.39 -14.00
N PRO A 580 -10.18 -8.84 -14.80
CA PRO A 580 -9.68 -7.48 -14.61
C PRO A 580 -10.81 -6.44 -14.48
N GLY A 581 -10.60 -5.44 -13.62
CA GLY A 581 -11.60 -4.44 -13.24
C GLY A 581 -12.67 -4.93 -12.24
N GLN A 582 -12.70 -6.21 -11.87
CA GLN A 582 -13.58 -6.74 -10.82
C GLN A 582 -12.83 -6.86 -9.49
N SER A 583 -13.56 -6.68 -8.37
CA SER A 583 -13.00 -6.84 -7.02
C SER A 583 -13.18 -8.27 -6.51
N GLY A 584 -12.10 -8.84 -5.98
CA GLY A 584 -12.07 -10.15 -5.32
C GLY A 584 -11.16 -10.15 -4.11
N GLU A 585 -11.19 -11.22 -3.32
CA GLU A 585 -10.22 -11.45 -2.25
C GLU A 585 -8.86 -11.82 -2.84
N ILE A 586 -7.77 -11.25 -2.33
CA ILE A 586 -6.41 -11.66 -2.65
C ILE A 586 -6.18 -13.05 -2.04
N CYS A 587 -6.00 -14.06 -2.88
CA CYS A 587 -5.70 -15.42 -2.45
C CYS A 587 -4.39 -15.92 -3.07
N ILE A 588 -3.59 -16.61 -2.26
CA ILE A 588 -2.30 -17.21 -2.68
C ILE A 588 -2.54 -18.71 -2.90
N LYS A 589 -2.17 -19.26 -4.05
CA LYS A 589 -2.33 -20.69 -4.32
C LYS A 589 -1.37 -21.53 -3.46
N THR A 590 -1.86 -22.61 -2.87
CA THR A 590 -1.09 -23.52 -1.98
C THR A 590 -1.20 -25.00 -2.37
N SER A 591 -2.09 -25.35 -3.29
CA SER A 591 -2.38 -26.74 -3.71
C SER A 591 -1.22 -27.49 -4.39
N GLU A 592 -0.30 -26.78 -5.04
CA GLU A 592 0.83 -27.39 -5.78
C GLU A 592 2.15 -27.31 -5.02
N LYS A 593 2.44 -26.16 -4.39
CA LYS A 593 3.64 -25.89 -3.59
C LYS A 593 3.28 -24.84 -2.54
N VAL A 594 3.72 -25.03 -1.30
CA VAL A 594 3.69 -23.96 -0.28
C VAL A 594 4.90 -23.05 -0.51
N PRO A 595 4.72 -21.76 -0.83
CA PRO A 595 5.84 -20.87 -1.15
C PRO A 595 6.63 -20.48 0.10
N CYS A 596 7.96 -20.38 -0.03
CA CYS A 596 8.84 -19.94 1.06
C CYS A 596 8.43 -18.55 1.56
N GLY A 597 8.19 -18.40 2.86
CA GLY A 597 7.72 -17.15 3.44
C GLY A 597 6.21 -17.08 3.69
N LEU A 598 5.42 -18.05 3.25
CA LEU A 598 4.08 -18.27 3.80
C LEU A 598 4.18 -18.98 5.16
N PHE A 599 3.28 -18.63 6.09
CA PHE A 599 3.19 -19.25 7.41
C PHE A 599 2.74 -20.72 7.38
N LEU A 600 3.03 -21.45 8.45
CA LEU A 600 2.59 -22.83 8.71
C LEU A 600 1.15 -22.93 9.23
N GLY A 601 0.45 -21.80 9.41
CA GLY A 601 -0.84 -21.73 10.10
C GLY A 601 -0.79 -21.00 11.46
N TYR A 602 -1.90 -21.03 12.18
CA TYR A 602 -2.02 -20.44 13.51
C TYR A 602 -1.80 -21.47 14.63
N TYR A 603 -0.86 -21.20 15.54
CA TYR A 603 -0.48 -22.14 16.60
C TYR A 603 -1.65 -22.44 17.54
N ARG A 604 -2.00 -23.72 17.66
CA ARG A 604 -3.12 -24.25 18.48
C ARG A 604 -4.50 -23.71 18.08
N ASP A 605 -4.66 -23.24 16.84
CA ASP A 605 -5.89 -22.65 16.33
C ASP A 605 -6.19 -23.23 14.94
N GLU A 606 -6.38 -24.56 14.92
CA GLU A 606 -6.63 -25.37 13.72
C GLU A 606 -7.89 -24.91 12.98
N GLU A 607 -8.94 -24.50 13.72
CA GLU A 607 -10.17 -23.95 13.17
C GLU A 607 -9.91 -22.69 12.35
N LYS A 608 -9.24 -21.67 12.90
CA LYS A 608 -8.90 -20.45 12.13
C LYS A 608 -7.83 -20.69 11.08
N THR A 609 -7.05 -21.77 11.19
CA THR A 609 -6.10 -22.19 10.17
C THR A 609 -6.84 -22.74 8.97
N ALA A 610 -7.75 -23.70 9.16
CA ALA A 610 -8.62 -24.22 8.11
C ALA A 610 -9.51 -23.13 7.50
N ALA A 611 -10.01 -22.17 8.30
CA ALA A 611 -10.80 -21.03 7.83
C ALA A 611 -10.01 -19.99 6.98
N VAL A 612 -8.70 -20.18 6.79
CA VAL A 612 -7.90 -19.39 5.81
C VAL A 612 -7.02 -20.25 4.90
N LEU A 613 -6.96 -21.57 5.11
CA LEU A 613 -6.21 -22.54 4.31
C LEU A 613 -7.15 -23.69 3.94
N HIS A 614 -7.93 -23.49 2.88
CA HIS A 614 -8.90 -24.44 2.35
C HIS A 614 -8.91 -24.40 0.81
N ASP A 615 -9.48 -25.43 0.17
CA ASP A 615 -9.69 -25.54 -1.29
C ASP A 615 -8.46 -25.31 -2.18
N GLY A 616 -7.25 -25.44 -1.62
CA GLY A 616 -5.98 -25.22 -2.33
C GLY A 616 -5.47 -23.77 -2.34
N TRP A 617 -6.03 -22.91 -1.49
CA TRP A 617 -5.70 -21.49 -1.37
C TRP A 617 -5.35 -21.08 0.06
N TYR A 618 -4.59 -20.00 0.18
CA TYR A 618 -4.50 -19.16 1.37
C TYR A 618 -5.31 -17.88 1.16
N HIS A 619 -6.32 -17.69 2.01
CA HIS A 619 -7.22 -16.54 2.03
C HIS A 619 -6.67 -15.45 2.94
N THR A 620 -6.32 -14.29 2.36
CA THR A 620 -5.72 -13.16 3.11
C THR A 620 -6.75 -12.38 3.94
N GLY A 621 -8.01 -12.40 3.52
CA GLY A 621 -9.10 -11.52 3.96
C GLY A 621 -8.95 -10.05 3.54
N ASP A 622 -8.06 -9.73 2.58
CA ASP A 622 -7.90 -8.41 1.96
C ASP A 622 -8.50 -8.42 0.54
N VAL A 623 -9.33 -7.42 0.23
CA VAL A 623 -10.01 -7.25 -1.06
C VAL A 623 -9.25 -6.24 -1.92
N ALA A 624 -9.05 -6.60 -3.19
CA ALA A 624 -8.48 -5.73 -4.21
C ALA A 624 -9.22 -5.90 -5.55
N TRP A 625 -8.95 -5.01 -6.50
CA TRP A 625 -9.19 -5.27 -7.92
C TRP A 625 -7.87 -5.20 -8.69
N LYS A 626 -7.80 -5.86 -9.85
CA LYS A 626 -6.61 -5.93 -10.72
C LYS A 626 -6.91 -5.26 -12.05
N ASP A 627 -6.04 -4.38 -12.52
CA ASP A 627 -6.20 -3.74 -13.84
C ASP A 627 -5.73 -4.65 -15.00
N GLU A 628 -5.99 -4.22 -16.22
CA GLU A 628 -5.66 -4.95 -17.45
C GLU A 628 -4.15 -5.12 -17.68
N GLN A 629 -3.30 -4.39 -16.95
CA GLN A 629 -1.84 -4.48 -16.98
C GLN A 629 -1.27 -5.28 -15.79
N GLY A 630 -2.13 -5.82 -14.92
CA GLY A 630 -1.78 -6.67 -13.79
C GLY A 630 -1.47 -5.94 -12.48
N TYR A 631 -1.69 -4.63 -12.39
CA TYR A 631 -1.52 -3.88 -11.13
C TYR A 631 -2.73 -4.07 -10.21
N PHE A 632 -2.47 -4.26 -8.91
CA PHE A 632 -3.47 -4.49 -7.88
C PHE A 632 -3.77 -3.20 -7.09
N TRP A 633 -5.04 -2.98 -6.80
CA TRP A 633 -5.57 -1.78 -6.17
C TRP A 633 -6.37 -2.16 -4.93
N TYR A 634 -5.95 -1.67 -3.76
CA TYR A 634 -6.55 -2.02 -2.48
C TYR A 634 -7.96 -1.45 -2.33
N VAL A 635 -8.89 -2.24 -1.77
CA VAL A 635 -10.27 -1.79 -1.49
C VAL A 635 -10.52 -1.72 0.02
N SER A 636 -10.41 -2.85 0.72
CA SER A 636 -10.64 -2.97 2.17
C SER A 636 -10.28 -4.39 2.66
N ARG A 637 -10.40 -4.65 3.98
CA ARG A 637 -10.65 -6.03 4.47
C ARG A 637 -12.00 -6.54 3.95
N VAL A 638 -12.16 -7.85 3.82
CA VAL A 638 -13.46 -8.51 3.55
C VAL A 638 -14.50 -8.09 4.61
N ASP A 639 -14.09 -8.08 5.88
CA ASP A 639 -14.91 -7.71 7.04
C ASP A 639 -15.33 -6.22 7.02
N ASP A 640 -14.48 -5.33 6.48
CA ASP A 640 -14.66 -3.87 6.50
C ASP A 640 -15.42 -3.33 5.25
N VAL A 641 -15.85 -4.19 4.32
CA VAL A 641 -16.63 -3.75 3.13
C VAL A 641 -17.99 -3.21 3.57
N ILE A 642 -18.22 -1.91 3.39
CA ILE A 642 -19.51 -1.28 3.67
C ILE A 642 -20.50 -1.68 2.57
N LYS A 643 -21.65 -2.24 2.96
CA LYS A 643 -22.71 -2.73 2.07
C LYS A 643 -23.94 -1.82 2.18
N SER A 644 -23.97 -0.75 1.37
CA SER A 644 -25.01 0.29 1.40
C SER A 644 -25.87 0.22 0.14
N SER A 645 -27.15 -0.15 0.27
CA SER A 645 -28.10 -0.26 -0.87
C SER A 645 -27.59 -1.12 -2.03
N GLY A 646 -26.85 -2.21 -1.73
CA GLY A 646 -26.25 -3.11 -2.72
C GLY A 646 -24.88 -2.67 -3.25
N TYR A 647 -24.47 -1.41 -3.05
CA TYR A 647 -23.11 -0.96 -3.34
C TYR A 647 -22.12 -1.52 -2.31
N ARG A 648 -21.02 -2.11 -2.80
CA ARG A 648 -19.82 -2.41 -2.00
C ARG A 648 -18.94 -1.16 -2.00
N ILE A 649 -18.59 -0.66 -0.82
CA ILE A 649 -17.86 0.60 -0.64
C ILE A 649 -16.65 0.34 0.27
N GLY A 650 -15.46 0.59 -0.24
CA GLY A 650 -14.21 0.49 0.53
C GLY A 650 -14.01 1.73 1.40
N PRO A 651 -13.80 1.62 2.73
CA PRO A 651 -13.59 2.77 3.60
C PRO A 651 -12.44 3.69 3.17
N PHE A 652 -11.34 3.12 2.66
CA PHE A 652 -10.11 3.83 2.37
C PHE A 652 -10.24 4.88 1.24
N GLU A 653 -11.13 4.65 0.27
CA GLU A 653 -11.41 5.61 -0.81
C GLU A 653 -11.98 6.93 -0.24
N ILE A 654 -12.89 6.82 0.73
CA ILE A 654 -13.56 7.95 1.37
C ILE A 654 -12.62 8.60 2.40
N GLU A 655 -11.86 7.80 3.15
CA GLU A 655 -10.79 8.31 4.03
C GLU A 655 -9.78 9.15 3.22
N SER A 656 -9.37 8.69 2.03
CA SER A 656 -8.41 9.39 1.19
C SER A 656 -8.88 10.78 0.79
N VAL A 657 -10.12 10.91 0.31
CA VAL A 657 -10.71 12.20 -0.11
C VAL A 657 -10.99 13.12 1.09
N ILE A 658 -11.40 12.58 2.24
CA ILE A 658 -11.57 13.39 3.45
C ILE A 658 -10.21 13.90 3.97
N MET A 659 -9.14 13.14 3.79
CA MET A 659 -7.77 13.54 4.17
C MET A 659 -7.13 14.60 3.26
N GLU A 660 -7.76 14.98 2.15
CA GLU A 660 -7.34 16.13 1.32
C GLU A 660 -7.68 17.47 2.00
N LEU A 661 -8.68 17.48 2.89
CA LEU A 661 -9.16 18.69 3.54
C LEU A 661 -8.13 19.18 4.57
N PRO A 662 -7.60 20.42 4.45
CA PRO A 662 -6.43 20.87 5.21
C PRO A 662 -6.67 21.00 6.73
N TYR A 663 -7.95 20.97 7.15
CA TYR A 663 -8.36 21.00 8.54
C TYR A 663 -8.56 19.60 9.16
N VAL A 664 -8.49 18.52 8.39
CA VAL A 664 -8.57 17.13 8.88
C VAL A 664 -7.17 16.66 9.32
N LEU A 665 -7.08 16.11 10.53
CA LEU A 665 -5.85 15.50 11.05
C LEU A 665 -5.83 13.99 10.79
N GLU A 666 -6.96 13.31 11.01
CA GLU A 666 -7.15 11.88 10.76
C GLU A 666 -8.62 11.58 10.41
N CYS A 667 -8.86 10.55 9.60
CA CYS A 667 -10.20 10.03 9.32
C CYS A 667 -10.21 8.49 9.41
N GLY A 668 -11.29 7.93 9.94
CA GLY A 668 -11.59 6.51 9.92
C GLY A 668 -13.05 6.28 9.52
N VAL A 669 -13.29 5.47 8.50
CA VAL A 669 -14.62 5.26 7.90
C VAL A 669 -15.14 3.86 8.21
N THR A 670 -16.44 3.74 8.49
CA THR A 670 -17.14 2.48 8.82
C THR A 670 -18.56 2.44 8.27
N GLY A 671 -19.15 1.25 8.28
CA GLY A 671 -20.58 1.04 7.99
C GLY A 671 -21.42 1.12 9.26
N ALA A 672 -22.20 2.18 9.42
CA ALA A 672 -23.24 2.27 10.44
C ALA A 672 -24.55 1.62 9.94
N PRO A 673 -25.38 1.01 10.79
CA PRO A 673 -26.65 0.41 10.36
C PRO A 673 -27.67 1.45 9.86
N ASP A 674 -28.44 1.11 8.82
CA ASP A 674 -29.54 1.89 8.25
C ASP A 674 -30.69 0.95 7.87
N GLU A 675 -31.90 1.20 8.38
CA GLU A 675 -33.08 0.32 8.23
C GLU A 675 -33.51 0.09 6.77
N VAL A 676 -33.15 0.99 5.86
CA VAL A 676 -33.52 0.97 4.44
C VAL A 676 -32.36 0.51 3.55
N ARG A 677 -31.12 0.77 3.97
CA ARG A 677 -29.91 0.53 3.16
C ARG A 677 -29.05 -0.65 3.63
N GLY A 678 -29.37 -1.24 4.78
CA GLY A 678 -28.55 -2.21 5.49
C GLY A 678 -27.44 -1.51 6.27
N GLN A 679 -26.54 -0.84 5.56
CA GLN A 679 -25.54 0.07 6.14
C GLN A 679 -25.52 1.41 5.40
N VAL A 680 -24.90 2.40 6.05
CA VAL A 680 -24.48 3.68 5.46
C VAL A 680 -23.06 4.03 5.88
N VAL A 681 -22.38 4.80 5.04
CA VAL A 681 -21.04 5.30 5.32
C VAL A 681 -21.08 6.29 6.50
N LYS A 682 -20.27 6.00 7.52
CA LYS A 682 -19.93 6.85 8.66
C LYS A 682 -18.46 7.25 8.57
N ALA A 683 -18.15 8.53 8.78
CA ALA A 683 -16.78 9.02 8.95
C ALA A 683 -16.59 9.53 10.38
N CYS A 684 -15.63 8.96 11.10
CA CYS A 684 -15.09 9.51 12.35
C CYS A 684 -13.85 10.34 12.01
N ILE A 685 -13.84 11.61 12.41
CA ILE A 685 -12.84 12.60 11.98
C ILE A 685 -12.20 13.26 13.20
N VAL A 686 -10.87 13.31 13.23
CA VAL A 686 -10.09 14.15 14.14
C VAL A 686 -9.67 15.39 13.37
N LEU A 687 -9.93 16.57 13.94
CA LEU A 687 -9.61 17.85 13.34
C LEU A 687 -8.22 18.35 13.75
N THR A 688 -7.65 19.23 12.93
CA THR A 688 -6.42 19.96 13.25
C THR A 688 -6.65 20.92 14.42
N LYS A 689 -5.62 21.05 15.27
CA LYS A 689 -5.70 21.84 16.51
C LYS A 689 -6.02 23.32 16.22
N GLY A 690 -7.19 23.77 16.63
CA GLY A 690 -7.71 25.12 16.38
C GLY A 690 -8.92 25.17 15.45
N THR A 691 -9.28 24.05 14.81
CA THR A 691 -10.56 23.90 14.08
C THR A 691 -11.63 23.32 15.03
N GLU A 692 -12.84 23.88 15.01
CA GLU A 692 -14.00 23.38 15.75
C GLU A 692 -14.99 22.65 14.83
N GLY A 693 -15.59 21.57 15.32
CA GLY A 693 -16.42 20.67 14.52
C GLY A 693 -17.91 21.04 14.46
N THR A 694 -18.30 21.92 13.55
CA THR A 694 -19.70 22.39 13.39
C THR A 694 -20.54 21.53 12.44
N ASP A 695 -21.87 21.69 12.45
CA ASP A 695 -22.76 21.01 11.49
C ASP A 695 -22.62 21.56 10.06
N GLU A 696 -22.12 22.79 9.90
CA GLU A 696 -21.71 23.37 8.62
C GLU A 696 -20.49 22.61 8.11
N LEU A 697 -19.46 22.42 8.95
CA LEU A 697 -18.26 21.67 8.57
C LEU A 697 -18.58 20.21 8.19
N LYS A 698 -19.57 19.57 8.86
CA LYS A 698 -20.07 18.25 8.44
C LYS A 698 -20.68 18.28 7.03
N LYS A 699 -21.50 19.30 6.71
CA LYS A 699 -22.10 19.47 5.38
C LYS A 699 -21.02 19.73 4.32
N ASP A 700 -20.01 20.53 4.66
CA ASP A 700 -18.89 20.84 3.76
C ASP A 700 -18.05 19.60 3.44
N ILE A 701 -17.68 18.81 4.46
CA ILE A 701 -17.04 17.50 4.28
C ILE A 701 -17.92 16.57 3.42
N GLN A 702 -19.21 16.49 3.71
CA GLN A 702 -20.16 15.69 2.92
C GLN A 702 -20.26 16.14 1.47
N ASN A 703 -20.25 17.45 1.21
CA ASN A 703 -20.37 18.01 -0.13
C ASN A 703 -19.06 17.87 -0.92
N TYR A 704 -17.92 18.07 -0.26
CA TYR A 704 -16.60 17.79 -0.83
C TYR A 704 -16.50 16.33 -1.30
N VAL A 705 -16.87 15.37 -0.45
CA VAL A 705 -16.86 13.94 -0.85
C VAL A 705 -17.87 13.63 -1.96
N LYS A 706 -19.05 14.29 -2.02
CA LYS A 706 -19.99 14.14 -3.16
C LYS A 706 -19.46 14.71 -4.48
N GLN A 707 -18.54 15.68 -4.43
CA GLN A 707 -17.94 16.31 -5.61
C GLN A 707 -16.71 15.54 -6.11
N HIS A 708 -15.95 14.92 -5.20
CA HIS A 708 -14.69 14.24 -5.51
C HIS A 708 -14.78 12.70 -5.48
N THR A 709 -15.94 12.12 -5.14
CA THR A 709 -16.24 10.67 -5.27
C THR A 709 -17.60 10.44 -5.92
N ALA A 710 -17.88 9.20 -6.33
CA ALA A 710 -19.21 8.83 -6.81
C ALA A 710 -20.30 9.11 -5.74
N PRO A 711 -21.40 9.85 -6.04
CA PRO A 711 -22.34 10.36 -5.03
C PRO A 711 -23.09 9.36 -4.13
N TYR A 712 -22.88 8.05 -4.27
CA TYR A 712 -23.34 7.04 -3.32
C TYR A 712 -22.35 6.74 -2.18
N LYS A 713 -21.09 7.21 -2.27
CA LYS A 713 -20.00 6.91 -1.33
C LYS A 713 -19.86 7.91 -0.17
N TYR A 714 -20.48 9.09 -0.23
CA TYR A 714 -20.29 10.13 0.78
C TYR A 714 -20.72 9.68 2.20
N PRO A 715 -20.05 10.16 3.27
CA PRO A 715 -20.39 9.82 4.64
C PRO A 715 -21.72 10.44 5.05
N ARG A 716 -22.78 9.63 5.12
CA ARG A 716 -24.11 10.07 5.59
C ARG A 716 -24.09 10.46 7.07
N ILE A 717 -23.16 9.90 7.84
CA ILE A 717 -22.88 10.28 9.23
C ILE A 717 -21.44 10.83 9.28
N VAL A 718 -21.27 12.02 9.85
CA VAL A 718 -19.94 12.59 10.17
C VAL A 718 -19.89 12.88 11.67
N GLU A 719 -18.91 12.28 12.34
CA GLU A 719 -18.71 12.36 13.79
C GLU A 719 -17.31 12.90 14.07
N PHE A 720 -17.19 14.00 14.82
CA PHE A 720 -15.90 14.54 15.23
C PHE A 720 -15.45 13.90 16.55
N ARG A 721 -14.17 13.58 16.67
CA ARG A 721 -13.54 13.01 17.88
C ARG A 721 -12.20 13.68 18.18
N ASP A 722 -11.79 13.66 19.45
CA ASP A 722 -10.47 14.12 19.87
C ASP A 722 -9.35 13.17 19.40
N GLU A 723 -9.64 11.86 19.35
CA GLU A 723 -8.76 10.83 18.79
C GLU A 723 -9.55 9.67 18.18
N LEU A 724 -8.91 8.89 17.29
CA LEU A 724 -9.45 7.62 16.79
C LEU A 724 -8.88 6.44 17.61
N PRO A 725 -9.71 5.44 17.98
CA PRO A 725 -9.22 4.22 18.63
C PRO A 725 -8.24 3.48 17.71
N LYS A 726 -7.05 3.18 18.22
CA LYS A 726 -5.96 2.54 17.47
C LYS A 726 -5.42 1.30 18.17
N THR A 727 -4.84 0.40 17.39
CA THR A 727 -3.96 -0.65 17.88
C THR A 727 -2.68 -0.03 18.47
N ILE A 728 -1.92 -0.84 19.20
CA ILE A 728 -0.58 -0.48 19.68
C ILE A 728 0.38 -0.13 18.51
N SER A 729 0.12 -0.65 17.31
CA SER A 729 0.81 -0.30 16.05
C SER A 729 0.30 0.98 15.36
N GLY A 730 -0.67 1.69 15.93
CA GLY A 730 -1.24 2.92 15.36
C GLY A 730 -2.32 2.71 14.29
N LYS A 731 -2.70 1.47 13.96
CA LYS A 731 -3.78 1.19 12.99
C LYS A 731 -5.15 1.44 13.60
N ILE A 732 -6.03 2.14 12.89
CA ILE A 732 -7.39 2.45 13.33
C ILE A 732 -8.20 1.16 13.56
N GLN A 733 -8.84 1.04 14.73
CA GLN A 733 -9.71 -0.08 15.09
C GLN A 733 -11.15 0.21 14.65
N ARG A 734 -11.48 -0.10 13.39
CA ARG A 734 -12.79 0.19 12.78
C ARG A 734 -13.98 -0.42 13.54
N ASN A 735 -13.80 -1.59 14.17
CA ASN A 735 -14.79 -2.20 15.05
C ASN A 735 -15.12 -1.40 16.35
N LYS A 736 -14.47 -0.26 16.59
CA LYS A 736 -14.73 0.69 17.69
C LYS A 736 -15.17 2.10 17.24
N LEU A 737 -15.51 2.28 15.96
CA LEU A 737 -15.89 3.59 15.38
C LEU A 737 -17.40 3.83 15.30
#